data_AF-A0A1J3HPB6-F1
#
_entry.id   AF-A0A1J3HPB6-F1
#
_cell.length_a   1.000
_cell.length_b   1.000
_cell.length_c   1.000
_cell.angle_alpha   90.00
_cell.angle_beta   90.00
_cell.angle_gamma   90.00
#
_symmetry.space_group_name_H-M   'P 1'
#
loop_
_entity.id
_entity.type
_entity.pdbx_description
1 polymer ?
#
loop_
_entity_poly.entity_id
_entity_poly.type
_entity_poly.pdbx_seq_one_letter_code
_entity_poly.pdbx_strand_id
1 'polypeptide(L)'
;GAFRYPRVSKERDVSPRSLARSVVKRLSHAQGKSKAPSSYDPIRIQDVYGGNNGKTLDSSFDVFANLLLVEHQEPVNGYYTEGDANSELEKKCKVAEKRVKLLSEEHEEQKFLSDCEFDISSLVGDIRQMEEERVGLAFEVLSLLRSQMDKRASAREEIRRAKSDCDLHVKRLEKEKSELQFGLEKELDRRSSEWTSKFENLQNEEKRLRERVRELAEHNVSLQREVSTFHEKETERIDMIRHLDETVRELSARTEETRGENLYLMQSLSKLQESCSGATEDLHCLRGDFEEKDMECKELHKSVTRFSRTCGEQEKTIQGLRDCLSEETKKQKPSEMCKRLQMEQMRLTGVEFSLRKEIESMKLEADALRHENICLRNRAIGNGDEADAMMMSFKLDNEMKMRVCLLQDQGMSMLNESTQLCYKFLKFFKEKLAHSPDSQSMSNGLNEQFLIESEMRVHGIRRGTESLKRSLQTVTSLLLEKSNEVASNAARPSEPNNQSVEKFLRAELRAESLVTSLLREKLYSKEEEIEQLQAEVAAGVRGNEVLQREIQNVLDNLSVNNHQLKDLKLQMVKKDENANRLENNLQEAAKDLASMKVTLPKVLSEREEMWKEVKECRKRNMDLESEKEILKKKVENLEEDTLIKEGQITILKDTLGSKPFDLLSSPDFSYNDFLVQ
;
A
#
# COMPACT_ATOMS: atom_id res chain seq x y z
N GLY A 1 14.73 5.31 57.45
CA GLY A 1 15.17 5.63 56.08
C GLY A 1 13.95 5.67 55.18
N ALA A 2 13.88 6.64 54.27
CA ALA A 2 12.73 6.81 53.37
C ALA A 2 13.19 6.70 51.92
N PHE A 3 12.56 5.79 51.16
CA PHE A 3 12.61 5.80 49.71
C PHE A 3 11.18 5.86 49.18
N ARG A 4 10.82 6.99 48.58
CA ARG A 4 9.55 7.17 47.88
C ARG A 4 9.73 6.73 46.42
N TYR A 5 8.79 5.95 45.92
CA TYR A 5 8.63 5.76 44.48
C TYR A 5 8.33 7.12 43.80
N PRO A 6 8.93 7.42 42.64
CA PRO A 6 8.56 8.61 41.88
C PRO A 6 7.17 8.41 41.27
N ARG A 7 6.26 9.37 41.53
CA ARG A 7 4.97 9.44 40.82
C ARG A 7 5.23 9.68 39.34
N VAL A 8 4.68 8.82 38.48
CA VAL A 8 4.51 9.13 37.06
C VAL A 8 3.54 10.31 36.96
N SER A 9 4.06 11.49 36.65
CA SER A 9 3.26 12.67 36.35
C SER A 9 2.58 12.48 35.00
N LYS A 10 1.24 12.63 34.96
CA LYS A 10 0.46 12.75 33.71
C LYS A 10 1.09 13.81 32.81
N GLU A 11 1.77 13.37 31.75
CA GLU A 11 1.98 14.25 30.61
C GLU A 11 0.63 14.49 29.93
N ARG A 12 0.31 15.76 29.70
CA ARG A 12 -0.91 16.17 29.00
C ARG A 12 -0.76 15.85 27.52
N ASP A 13 -1.86 15.58 26.84
CA ASP A 13 -1.91 15.35 25.38
C ASP A 13 -1.36 16.55 24.59
N VAL A 14 -0.05 16.54 24.33
CA VAL A 14 0.60 17.52 23.46
C VAL A 14 0.49 17.00 22.03
N SER A 15 -0.50 17.53 21.30
CA SER A 15 -0.71 17.24 19.87
C SER A 15 0.62 17.16 19.09
N PRO A 16 0.77 16.22 18.13
CA PRO A 16 1.95 16.17 17.26
C PRO A 16 2.28 17.52 16.59
N ARG A 17 1.26 18.36 16.33
CA ARG A 17 1.42 19.73 15.79
C ARG A 17 2.03 20.74 16.78
N SER A 18 1.89 20.56 18.10
CA SER A 18 2.59 21.38 19.10
C SER A 18 4.00 20.85 19.37
N LEU A 19 4.22 19.52 19.32
CA LEU A 19 5.56 18.95 19.39
C LEU A 19 6.41 19.38 18.17
N ALA A 20 5.87 19.28 16.96
CA ALA A 20 6.52 19.77 15.74
C ALA A 20 6.83 21.28 15.81
N ARG A 21 5.89 22.11 16.30
CA ARG A 21 6.13 23.55 16.50
C ARG A 21 7.19 23.82 17.57
N SER A 22 7.27 23.03 18.63
CA SER A 22 8.33 23.11 19.66
C SER A 22 9.71 22.71 19.11
N VAL A 23 9.77 21.69 18.24
CA VAL A 23 11.01 21.29 17.55
C VAL A 23 11.46 22.36 16.57
N VAL A 24 10.56 22.86 15.70
CA VAL A 24 10.86 23.98 14.77
C VAL A 24 11.31 25.23 15.53
N LYS A 25 10.66 25.59 16.65
CA LYS A 25 11.03 26.76 17.45
C LYS A 25 12.37 26.59 18.17
N ARG A 26 12.77 25.36 18.53
CA ARG A 26 14.10 25.07 19.10
C ARG A 26 15.20 25.07 18.02
N LEU A 27 14.92 24.52 16.84
CA LEU A 27 15.85 24.55 15.70
C LEU A 27 16.11 25.99 15.21
N SER A 28 15.09 26.85 15.18
CA SER A 28 15.26 28.27 14.83
C SER A 28 15.96 29.13 15.90
N HIS A 29 16.07 28.64 17.15
CA HIS A 29 16.90 29.29 18.18
C HIS A 29 18.34 28.73 18.23
N ALA A 30 18.64 27.64 17.53
CA ALA A 30 19.98 27.05 17.47
C ALA A 30 20.90 27.74 16.45
N GLN A 31 20.36 28.47 15.47
CA GLN A 31 21.14 29.33 14.56
C GLN A 31 21.37 30.73 15.16
N GLY A 32 22.12 30.77 16.27
CA GLY A 32 22.54 32.01 16.92
C GLY A 32 24.07 32.16 16.91
N LYS A 33 24.58 33.11 16.10
CA LYS A 33 25.97 33.60 16.01
C LYS A 33 26.97 32.77 15.17
N SER A 34 27.00 33.05 13.86
CA SER A 34 28.25 33.43 13.19
C SER A 34 27.97 34.55 12.18
N LYS A 35 28.93 35.44 11.94
CA LYS A 35 28.79 36.55 10.99
C LYS A 35 29.19 36.06 9.60
N ALA A 36 28.30 36.18 8.62
CA ALA A 36 28.62 36.19 7.19
C ALA A 36 27.76 37.28 6.51
N PRO A 37 28.30 38.05 5.55
CA PRO A 37 27.56 39.12 4.90
C PRO A 37 26.51 38.57 3.92
N SER A 38 25.45 39.34 3.74
CA SER A 38 24.27 39.02 2.92
C SER A 38 24.53 39.11 1.41
N SER A 39 23.65 38.47 0.64
CA SER A 39 23.34 38.66 -0.78
C SER A 39 24.06 37.77 -1.79
N TYR A 40 23.41 36.66 -2.13
CA TYR A 40 23.37 36.13 -3.50
C TYR A 40 21.96 35.61 -3.77
N ASP A 41 21.29 36.21 -4.77
CA ASP A 41 19.99 35.74 -5.25
C ASP A 41 20.15 34.45 -6.08
N PRO A 42 19.17 33.53 -6.06
CA PRO A 42 19.27 32.27 -6.78
C PRO A 42 19.01 32.44 -8.28
N ILE A 43 20.06 32.23 -9.09
CA ILE A 43 20.00 32.19 -10.55
C ILE A 43 18.98 31.14 -11.01
N ARG A 44 18.06 31.53 -11.90
CA ARG A 44 17.04 30.62 -12.49
C ARG A 44 17.57 29.99 -13.78
N ILE A 45 17.02 28.82 -14.11
CA ILE A 45 17.38 28.02 -15.30
C ILE A 45 16.74 28.63 -16.57
N GLN A 46 16.99 29.92 -16.79
CA GLN A 46 16.60 30.67 -17.99
C GLN A 46 17.77 31.54 -18.51
N ASP A 47 18.83 31.69 -17.72
CA ASP A 47 20.04 32.45 -18.07
C ASP A 47 21.11 31.63 -18.83
N VAL A 48 20.84 30.36 -19.16
CA VAL A 48 21.82 29.42 -19.75
C VAL A 48 21.65 29.22 -21.27
N TYR A 49 20.47 29.51 -21.84
CA TYR A 49 20.22 29.37 -23.28
C TYR A 49 19.30 30.48 -23.82
N GLY A 50 19.90 31.47 -24.48
CA GLY A 50 19.19 32.56 -25.16
C GLY A 50 20.15 33.66 -25.61
N GLY A 51 20.72 33.53 -26.80
CA GLY A 51 21.70 34.49 -27.31
C GLY A 51 21.11 35.83 -27.73
N ASN A 52 21.95 36.85 -27.90
CA ASN A 52 21.61 38.00 -28.73
C ASN A 52 22.83 38.61 -29.43
N ASN A 53 22.56 39.30 -30.52
CA ASN A 53 23.51 39.87 -31.46
C ASN A 53 24.27 41.07 -30.87
N GLY A 54 25.53 41.19 -31.32
CA GLY A 54 26.22 42.45 -31.62
C GLY A 54 26.03 43.65 -30.68
N LYS A 55 26.97 43.81 -29.75
CA LYS A 55 27.50 45.13 -29.34
C LYS A 55 28.91 44.99 -28.79
N THR A 56 29.79 45.85 -29.29
CA THR A 56 31.21 45.99 -28.92
C THR A 56 31.38 46.61 -27.53
N LEU A 57 32.32 46.05 -26.75
CA LEU A 57 32.98 46.56 -25.54
C LEU A 57 33.99 45.45 -25.16
N ASP A 58 35.19 45.42 -25.73
CA ASP A 58 36.37 46.26 -25.44
C ASP A 58 37.07 45.93 -24.10
N SER A 59 38.38 45.69 -24.23
CA SER A 59 39.46 45.59 -23.23
C SER A 59 39.17 45.21 -21.77
N SER A 60 39.47 43.96 -21.39
CA SER A 60 39.98 43.61 -20.04
C SER A 60 40.59 42.19 -19.90
N PHE A 61 41.31 41.67 -20.90
CA PHE A 61 42.01 40.37 -20.77
C PHE A 61 43.48 40.33 -21.26
N ASP A 62 44.01 41.46 -21.74
CA ASP A 62 45.36 41.56 -22.33
C ASP A 62 46.49 41.92 -21.33
N VAL A 63 46.15 42.05 -20.04
CA VAL A 63 47.05 42.63 -19.02
C VAL A 63 48.02 41.62 -18.42
N PHE A 64 47.75 40.31 -18.49
CA PHE A 64 48.61 39.28 -17.90
C PHE A 64 49.51 38.51 -18.88
N ALA A 65 49.33 38.69 -20.20
CA ALA A 65 50.23 38.13 -21.20
C ALA A 65 51.52 38.97 -21.43
N ASN A 66 51.53 40.24 -21.00
CA ASN A 66 52.55 41.23 -21.37
C ASN A 66 53.66 41.46 -20.32
N LEU A 67 53.77 40.64 -19.26
CA LEU A 67 54.71 40.88 -18.15
C LEU A 67 55.94 39.97 -18.09
N LEU A 68 56.19 39.15 -19.12
CA LEU A 68 57.36 38.23 -19.19
C LEU A 68 58.13 38.28 -20.53
N LEU A 69 57.90 39.29 -21.36
CA LEU A 69 58.74 39.62 -22.53
C LEU A 69 59.33 41.03 -22.42
N VAL A 70 60.04 41.28 -21.31
CA VAL A 70 60.92 42.45 -21.16
C VAL A 70 62.30 41.98 -20.69
N GLU A 71 62.94 41.15 -21.50
CA GLU A 71 64.40 41.09 -21.57
C GLU A 71 64.85 41.38 -22.99
N HIS A 72 65.78 42.33 -23.08
CA HIS A 72 66.20 43.03 -24.29
C HIS A 72 66.59 42.12 -25.47
N GLN A 73 65.70 42.04 -26.46
CA GLN A 73 66.12 41.99 -27.86
C GLN A 73 65.59 43.23 -28.58
N GLU A 74 66.41 44.28 -28.59
CA GLU A 74 66.30 45.26 -29.67
C GLU A 74 66.47 44.51 -30.99
N PRO A 75 65.56 44.67 -31.96
CA PRO A 75 65.84 44.24 -33.31
C PRO A 75 66.91 45.19 -33.85
N VAL A 76 68.18 44.78 -33.74
CA VAL A 76 69.29 45.39 -34.50
C VAL A 76 69.12 45.03 -35.97
N ASN A 77 68.03 45.53 -36.56
CA ASN A 77 67.78 45.62 -37.98
C ASN A 77 68.59 46.79 -38.58
N GLY A 78 69.82 46.94 -38.11
CA GLY A 78 70.84 47.65 -38.82
C GLY A 78 71.31 46.74 -39.95
N TYR A 79 70.69 46.87 -41.12
CA TYR A 79 71.32 46.54 -42.40
C TYR A 79 72.50 47.49 -42.63
N TYR A 80 73.50 47.44 -41.74
CA TYR A 80 74.81 47.99 -41.99
C TYR A 80 75.37 47.25 -43.20
N THR A 81 75.94 48.02 -44.12
CA THR A 81 76.40 47.58 -45.43
C THR A 81 77.70 46.77 -45.35
N GLU A 82 77.69 45.67 -44.58
CA GLU A 82 78.83 44.80 -44.33
C GLU A 82 79.34 44.13 -45.62
N GLY A 83 78.44 43.89 -46.58
CA GLY A 83 78.80 43.48 -47.94
C GLY A 83 79.56 44.57 -48.71
N ASP A 84 79.21 45.84 -48.53
CA ASP A 84 79.87 46.96 -49.21
C ASP A 84 81.28 47.18 -48.63
N ALA A 85 81.40 47.26 -47.30
CA ALA A 85 82.68 47.43 -46.60
C ALA A 85 83.68 46.27 -46.78
N ASN A 86 83.21 45.05 -47.10
CA ASN A 86 84.07 43.95 -47.55
C ASN A 86 84.42 44.08 -49.03
N SER A 87 83.46 44.43 -49.90
CA SER A 87 83.76 44.68 -51.32
C SER A 87 84.81 45.79 -51.48
N GLU A 88 84.75 46.81 -50.62
CA GLU A 88 85.69 47.92 -50.60
C GLU A 88 87.08 47.50 -50.09
N LEU A 89 87.16 46.66 -49.06
CA LEU A 89 88.43 46.11 -48.57
C LEU A 89 89.08 45.19 -49.62
N GLU A 90 88.29 44.36 -50.30
CA GLU A 90 88.78 43.50 -51.39
C GLU A 90 89.28 44.33 -52.59
N LYS A 91 88.56 45.40 -52.96
CA LYS A 91 89.01 46.37 -53.97
C LYS A 91 90.33 47.03 -53.55
N LYS A 92 90.47 47.47 -52.30
CA LYS A 92 91.70 48.06 -51.74
C LYS A 92 92.87 47.07 -51.76
N CYS A 93 92.63 45.80 -51.41
CA CYS A 93 93.64 44.74 -51.50
C CYS A 93 94.11 44.55 -52.95
N LYS A 94 93.19 44.41 -53.92
CA LYS A 94 93.53 44.29 -55.35
C LYS A 94 94.27 45.50 -55.92
N VAL A 95 94.03 46.71 -55.39
CA VAL A 95 94.80 47.91 -55.74
C VAL A 95 96.20 47.88 -55.12
N ALA A 96 96.33 47.44 -53.86
CA ALA A 96 97.64 47.25 -53.22
C ALA A 96 98.47 46.16 -53.91
N GLU A 97 97.88 45.05 -54.34
CA GLU A 97 98.55 43.99 -55.14
C GLU A 97 99.13 44.54 -56.44
N LYS A 98 98.33 45.32 -57.18
CA LYS A 98 98.80 45.99 -58.41
C LYS A 98 99.91 47.00 -58.12
N ARG A 99 99.80 47.75 -57.01
CA ARG A 99 100.81 48.73 -56.61
C ARG A 99 102.13 48.07 -56.22
N VAL A 100 102.11 47.01 -55.41
CA VAL A 100 103.31 46.20 -55.10
C VAL A 100 103.96 45.72 -56.38
N LYS A 101 103.17 45.10 -57.28
CA LYS A 101 103.68 44.60 -58.56
C LYS A 101 104.38 45.69 -59.38
N LEU A 102 103.73 46.84 -59.58
CA LEU A 102 104.29 47.96 -60.35
C LEU A 102 105.55 48.56 -59.70
N LEU A 103 105.57 48.71 -58.37
CA LEU A 103 106.75 49.23 -57.66
C LEU A 103 107.93 48.26 -57.71
N SER A 104 107.68 46.95 -57.64
CA SER A 104 108.71 45.93 -57.85
C SER A 104 109.22 45.90 -59.28
N GLU A 105 108.34 46.05 -60.28
CA GLU A 105 108.74 46.16 -61.70
C GLU A 105 109.60 47.42 -61.94
N GLU A 106 109.18 48.58 -61.43
CA GLU A 106 109.94 49.86 -61.50
C GLU A 106 111.31 49.76 -60.80
N HIS A 107 111.37 49.13 -59.61
CA HIS A 107 112.62 48.92 -58.87
C HIS A 107 113.59 47.99 -59.60
N GLU A 108 113.11 46.88 -60.18
CA GLU A 108 113.98 46.01 -60.99
C GLU A 108 114.46 46.70 -62.27
N GLU A 109 113.61 47.48 -62.96
CA GLU A 109 114.04 48.29 -64.12
C GLU A 109 115.11 49.33 -63.74
N GLN A 110 114.97 49.97 -62.57
CA GLN A 110 115.90 51.00 -62.10
C GLN A 110 117.27 50.43 -61.68
N LYS A 111 117.35 49.15 -61.26
CA LYS A 111 118.64 48.46 -61.04
C LYS A 111 119.51 48.41 -62.30
N PHE A 112 118.92 48.42 -63.50
CA PHE A 112 119.68 48.40 -64.77
C PHE A 112 120.19 49.78 -65.24
N LEU A 113 119.88 50.87 -64.53
CA LEU A 113 120.21 52.25 -64.96
C LEU A 113 121.40 52.89 -64.20
N SER A 114 122.16 52.12 -63.41
CA SER A 114 123.13 52.67 -62.44
C SER A 114 124.61 52.74 -62.90
N ASP A 115 124.89 52.60 -64.20
CA ASP A 115 126.26 52.75 -64.74
C ASP A 115 126.53 54.20 -65.22
N CYS A 116 126.80 55.12 -64.29
CA CYS A 116 127.24 56.48 -64.64
C CYS A 116 128.34 57.03 -63.71
N GLU A 117 129.39 57.60 -64.33
CA GLU A 117 130.75 57.70 -63.78
C GLU A 117 131.04 59.02 -63.04
N PHE A 118 130.16 59.42 -62.11
CA PHE A 118 130.32 60.64 -61.30
C PHE A 118 130.14 60.39 -59.79
N ASP A 119 130.77 61.25 -58.97
CA ASP A 119 130.84 61.18 -57.50
C ASP A 119 129.49 61.46 -56.81
N ILE A 120 128.56 60.50 -56.95
CA ILE A 120 127.17 60.54 -56.47
C ILE A 120 126.82 59.20 -55.77
N SER A 121 127.81 58.32 -55.55
CA SER A 121 127.57 56.92 -55.13
C SER A 121 126.86 56.76 -53.78
N SER A 122 127.01 57.69 -52.83
CA SER A 122 126.23 57.67 -51.59
C SER A 122 124.76 57.96 -51.84
N LEU A 123 124.45 59.02 -52.61
CA LEU A 123 123.09 59.39 -52.97
C LEU A 123 122.39 58.32 -53.82
N VAL A 124 123.10 57.62 -54.71
CA VAL A 124 122.55 56.47 -55.44
C VAL A 124 122.27 55.30 -54.50
N GLY A 125 123.14 55.07 -53.50
CA GLY A 125 122.91 54.10 -52.43
C GLY A 125 121.66 54.44 -51.60
N ASP A 126 121.52 55.70 -51.18
CA ASP A 126 120.37 56.20 -50.42
C ASP A 126 119.08 56.11 -51.26
N ILE A 127 119.11 56.46 -52.55
CA ILE A 127 117.96 56.30 -53.46
C ILE A 127 117.55 54.83 -53.57
N ARG A 128 118.51 53.91 -53.71
CA ARG A 128 118.21 52.47 -53.78
C ARG A 128 117.62 51.95 -52.48
N GLN A 129 118.15 52.37 -51.33
CA GLN A 129 117.61 52.06 -50.00
C GLN A 129 116.17 52.59 -49.84
N MET A 130 115.93 53.84 -50.19
CA MET A 130 114.59 54.46 -50.18
C MET A 130 113.60 53.74 -51.11
N GLU A 131 114.07 53.18 -52.23
CA GLU A 131 113.26 52.41 -53.16
C GLU A 131 112.97 50.99 -52.65
N GLU A 132 113.96 50.31 -52.08
CA GLU A 132 113.78 49.03 -51.37
C GLU A 132 112.77 49.19 -50.21
N GLU A 133 112.84 50.30 -49.47
CA GLU A 133 111.85 50.67 -48.44
C GLU A 133 110.47 51.00 -49.04
N ARG A 134 110.39 51.68 -50.19
CA ARG A 134 109.12 51.98 -50.90
C ARG A 134 108.40 50.69 -51.32
N VAL A 135 109.13 49.70 -51.83
CA VAL A 135 108.61 48.36 -52.16
C VAL A 135 108.24 47.58 -50.89
N GLY A 136 109.10 47.61 -49.87
CA GLY A 136 108.85 46.96 -48.57
C GLY A 136 107.56 47.46 -47.90
N LEU A 137 107.38 48.77 -47.76
CA LEU A 137 106.18 49.39 -47.22
C LEU A 137 104.93 49.04 -48.03
N ALA A 138 105.03 48.94 -49.36
CA ALA A 138 103.90 48.51 -50.19
C ALA A 138 103.53 47.04 -49.90
N PHE A 139 104.52 46.16 -49.71
CA PHE A 139 104.31 44.76 -49.35
C PHE A 139 103.75 44.59 -47.93
N GLU A 140 104.17 45.41 -46.97
CA GLU A 140 103.58 45.47 -45.62
C GLU A 140 102.11 45.89 -45.68
N VAL A 141 101.78 46.96 -46.41
CA VAL A 141 100.40 47.42 -46.61
C VAL A 141 99.52 46.31 -47.22
N LEU A 142 100.03 45.59 -48.23
CA LEU A 142 99.33 44.45 -48.80
C LEU A 142 99.15 43.31 -47.77
N SER A 143 100.18 42.99 -47.00
CA SER A 143 100.16 41.93 -45.99
C SER A 143 99.17 42.24 -44.86
N LEU A 144 99.10 43.50 -44.43
CA LEU A 144 98.12 43.99 -43.46
C LEU A 144 96.69 43.91 -44.01
N LEU A 145 96.45 44.31 -45.26
CA LEU A 145 95.13 44.21 -45.90
C LEU A 145 94.66 42.75 -46.02
N ARG A 146 95.55 41.82 -46.41
CA ARG A 146 95.25 40.38 -46.45
C ARG A 146 94.94 39.83 -45.05
N SER A 147 95.79 40.11 -44.05
CA SER A 147 95.54 39.71 -42.66
C SER A 147 94.21 40.26 -42.12
N GLN A 148 93.83 41.48 -42.50
CA GLN A 148 92.55 42.06 -42.13
C GLN A 148 91.37 41.35 -42.82
N MET A 149 91.50 40.95 -44.09
CA MET A 149 90.50 40.13 -44.79
C MET A 149 90.33 38.76 -44.13
N ASP A 150 91.41 38.07 -43.80
CA ASP A 150 91.39 36.75 -43.16
C ASP A 150 90.75 36.81 -41.76
N LYS A 151 91.14 37.79 -40.93
CA LYS A 151 90.52 38.04 -39.62
C LYS A 151 89.02 38.30 -39.74
N ARG A 152 88.59 39.14 -40.70
CA ARG A 152 87.16 39.36 -40.97
C ARG A 152 86.46 38.10 -41.47
N ALA A 153 87.13 37.23 -42.24
CA ALA A 153 86.58 35.96 -42.69
C ALA A 153 86.36 34.98 -41.52
N SER A 154 87.35 34.82 -40.63
CA SER A 154 87.23 34.02 -39.40
C SER A 154 86.08 34.52 -38.52
N ALA A 155 86.00 35.83 -38.27
CA ALA A 155 84.93 36.42 -37.47
C ALA A 155 83.53 36.15 -38.06
N ARG A 156 83.36 36.19 -39.39
CA ARG A 156 82.09 35.82 -40.04
C ARG A 156 81.77 34.33 -39.91
N GLU A 157 82.78 33.46 -39.97
CA GLU A 157 82.63 32.02 -39.77
C GLU A 157 82.22 31.70 -38.32
N GLU A 158 82.81 32.39 -37.34
CA GLU A 158 82.45 32.31 -35.93
C GLU A 158 81.03 32.83 -35.68
N ILE A 159 80.65 33.98 -36.25
CA ILE A 159 79.28 34.50 -36.18
C ILE A 159 78.28 33.53 -36.82
N ARG A 160 78.62 32.87 -37.94
CA ARG A 160 77.70 31.91 -38.58
C ARG A 160 77.51 30.65 -37.73
N ARG A 161 78.59 30.13 -37.14
CA ARG A 161 78.53 29.01 -36.19
C ARG A 161 77.70 29.38 -34.96
N ALA A 162 78.00 30.51 -34.31
CA ALA A 162 77.23 30.99 -33.16
C ALA A 162 75.73 31.21 -33.49
N LYS A 163 75.40 31.73 -34.68
CA LYS A 163 74.00 31.83 -35.13
C LYS A 163 73.35 30.46 -35.27
N SER A 164 74.01 29.49 -35.90
CA SER A 164 73.50 28.11 -36.03
C SER A 164 73.32 27.42 -34.68
N ASP A 165 74.24 27.63 -33.73
CA ASP A 165 74.15 27.09 -32.37
C ASP A 165 72.97 27.73 -31.59
N CYS A 166 72.77 29.05 -31.74
CA CYS A 166 71.59 29.75 -31.21
C CYS A 166 70.29 29.23 -31.83
N ASP A 167 70.21 29.07 -33.15
CA ASP A 167 69.03 28.54 -33.84
C ASP A 167 68.70 27.11 -33.38
N LEU A 168 69.72 26.27 -33.13
CA LEU A 168 69.55 24.94 -32.55
C LEU A 168 69.13 24.99 -31.08
N HIS A 169 69.56 26.00 -30.31
CA HIS A 169 69.10 26.19 -28.94
C HIS A 169 67.63 26.64 -28.89
N VAL A 170 67.22 27.60 -29.72
CA VAL A 170 65.83 28.05 -29.87
C VAL A 170 64.92 26.89 -30.23
N LYS A 171 65.27 26.08 -31.25
CA LYS A 171 64.48 24.90 -31.64
C LYS A 171 64.33 23.86 -30.52
N ARG A 172 65.34 23.69 -29.65
CA ARG A 172 65.22 22.83 -28.46
C ARG A 172 64.24 23.42 -27.44
N LEU A 173 64.36 24.71 -27.13
CA LEU A 173 63.45 25.39 -26.20
C LEU A 173 62.00 25.43 -26.72
N GLU A 174 61.79 25.59 -28.02
CA GLU A 174 60.46 25.50 -28.66
C GLU A 174 59.85 24.09 -28.52
N LYS A 175 60.67 23.04 -28.68
CA LYS A 175 60.24 21.65 -28.48
C LYS A 175 59.92 21.38 -27.01
N GLU A 176 60.79 21.77 -26.09
CA GLU A 176 60.58 21.63 -24.63
C GLU A 176 59.32 22.40 -24.18
N LYS A 177 59.12 23.63 -24.67
CA LYS A 177 57.89 24.41 -24.45
C LYS A 177 56.64 23.66 -24.94
N SER A 178 56.70 23.09 -26.14
CA SER A 178 55.58 22.36 -26.74
C SER A 178 55.26 21.06 -25.97
N GLU A 179 56.30 20.33 -25.53
CA GLU A 179 56.16 19.12 -24.72
C GLU A 179 55.60 19.41 -23.32
N LEU A 180 56.05 20.50 -22.67
CA LEU A 180 55.50 20.97 -21.40
C LEU A 180 54.05 21.44 -21.53
N GLN A 181 53.72 22.19 -22.60
CA GLN A 181 52.36 22.64 -22.88
C GLN A 181 51.41 21.45 -23.06
N PHE A 182 51.79 20.47 -23.89
CA PHE A 182 51.02 19.24 -24.08
C PHE A 182 50.87 18.42 -22.80
N GLY A 183 51.93 18.34 -21.98
CA GLY A 183 51.89 17.68 -20.68
C GLY A 183 50.90 18.33 -19.70
N LEU A 184 50.85 19.66 -19.68
CA LEU A 184 49.91 20.43 -18.86
C LEU A 184 48.47 20.29 -19.33
N GLU A 185 48.22 20.35 -20.64
CA GLU A 185 46.89 20.17 -21.24
C GLU A 185 46.33 18.78 -20.91
N LYS A 186 47.13 17.72 -21.13
CA LYS A 186 46.76 16.35 -20.77
C LYS A 186 46.50 16.15 -19.27
N GLU A 187 47.26 16.84 -18.41
CA GLU A 187 47.06 16.78 -16.96
C GLU A 187 45.80 17.55 -16.52
N LEU A 188 45.44 18.64 -17.20
CA LEU A 188 44.16 19.33 -17.00
C LEU A 188 42.98 18.45 -17.43
N ASP A 189 43.05 17.79 -18.60
CA ASP A 189 42.02 16.87 -19.07
C ASP A 189 41.85 15.66 -18.14
N ARG A 190 42.95 15.08 -17.67
CA ARG A 190 42.94 13.99 -16.68
C ARG A 190 42.28 14.43 -15.37
N ARG A 191 42.62 15.61 -14.84
CA ARG A 191 41.99 16.14 -13.62
C ARG A 191 40.53 16.50 -13.85
N SER A 192 40.19 17.08 -14.99
CA SER A 192 38.83 17.47 -15.37
C SER A 192 37.91 16.25 -15.43
N SER A 193 38.35 15.18 -16.12
CA SER A 193 37.63 13.91 -16.18
C SER A 193 37.53 13.20 -14.81
N GLU A 194 38.59 13.21 -13.99
CA GLU A 194 38.51 12.70 -12.61
C GLU A 194 37.53 13.48 -11.72
N TRP A 195 37.50 14.81 -11.82
CA TRP A 195 36.55 15.64 -11.07
C TRP A 195 35.12 15.47 -11.58
N THR A 196 34.92 15.33 -12.89
CA THR A 196 33.62 15.02 -13.51
C THR A 196 33.11 13.66 -13.00
N SER A 197 33.94 12.62 -13.03
CA SER A 197 33.57 11.30 -12.51
C SER A 197 33.29 11.32 -11.00
N LYS A 198 34.08 12.06 -10.20
CA LYS A 198 33.81 12.26 -8.76
C LYS A 198 32.47 12.97 -8.53
N PHE A 199 32.15 13.98 -9.34
CA PHE A 199 30.89 14.72 -9.27
C PHE A 199 29.69 13.83 -9.63
N GLU A 200 29.77 13.07 -10.73
CA GLU A 200 28.74 12.10 -11.13
C GLU A 200 28.50 11.04 -10.06
N ASN A 201 29.58 10.50 -9.46
CA ASN A 201 29.47 9.55 -8.35
C ASN A 201 28.77 10.15 -7.12
N LEU A 202 29.10 11.39 -6.75
CA LEU A 202 28.42 12.10 -5.67
C LEU A 202 26.95 12.41 -5.99
N GLN A 203 26.63 12.78 -7.23
CA GLN A 203 25.25 13.03 -7.68
C GLN A 203 24.40 11.74 -7.67
N ASN A 204 24.98 10.62 -8.10
CA ASN A 204 24.35 9.30 -8.05
C ASN A 204 24.12 8.85 -6.60
N GLU A 205 25.08 9.08 -5.70
CA GLU A 205 24.94 8.80 -4.27
C GLU A 205 23.88 9.69 -3.62
N GLU A 206 23.85 10.98 -3.93
CA GLU A 206 22.81 11.90 -3.48
C GLU A 206 21.41 11.43 -3.92
N LYS A 207 21.26 11.03 -5.19
CA LYS A 207 20.02 10.46 -5.71
C LYS A 207 19.63 9.18 -4.97
N ARG A 208 20.56 8.26 -4.73
CA ARG A 208 20.35 7.02 -3.97
C ARG A 208 19.88 7.30 -2.53
N LEU A 209 20.49 8.28 -1.86
CA LEU A 209 20.09 8.70 -0.51
C LEU A 209 18.71 9.38 -0.51
N ARG A 210 18.40 10.22 -1.51
CA ARG A 210 17.06 10.81 -1.69
C ARG A 210 15.98 9.76 -1.98
N GLU A 211 16.30 8.70 -2.73
CA GLU A 211 15.44 7.54 -2.92
C GLU A 211 15.22 6.79 -1.60
N ARG A 212 16.29 6.50 -0.85
CA ARG A 212 16.19 5.83 0.45
C ARG A 212 15.39 6.62 1.49
N VAL A 213 15.48 7.96 1.48
CA VAL A 213 14.66 8.83 2.34
C VAL A 213 13.18 8.78 1.95
N ARG A 214 12.85 8.67 0.65
CA ARG A 214 11.46 8.47 0.19
C ARG A 214 10.90 7.12 0.63
N GLU A 215 11.64 6.03 0.42
CA GLU A 215 11.27 4.69 0.90
C GLU A 215 11.01 4.68 2.41
N LEU A 216 11.89 5.31 3.21
CA LEU A 216 11.70 5.41 4.67
C LEU A 216 10.47 6.26 5.04
N ALA A 217 10.16 7.30 4.29
CA ALA A 217 8.94 8.09 4.51
C ALA A 217 7.68 7.27 4.17
N GLU A 218 7.69 6.50 3.08
CA GLU A 218 6.60 5.61 2.68
C GLU A 218 6.37 4.49 3.70
N HIS A 219 7.44 3.83 4.17
CA HIS A 219 7.37 2.85 5.25
C HIS A 219 6.83 3.45 6.56
N ASN A 220 7.28 4.66 6.95
CA ASN A 220 6.76 5.34 8.13
C ASN A 220 5.25 5.65 8.00
N VAL A 221 4.78 6.02 6.81
CA VAL A 221 3.35 6.24 6.55
C VAL A 221 2.57 4.91 6.56
N SER A 222 3.13 3.81 6.04
CA SER A 222 2.52 2.47 6.16
C SER A 222 2.37 2.07 7.63
N LEU A 223 3.45 2.16 8.40
CA LEU A 223 3.45 1.85 9.84
C LEU A 223 2.45 2.73 10.62
N GLN A 224 2.31 4.02 10.28
CA GLN A 224 1.29 4.89 10.89
C GLN A 224 -0.15 4.44 10.55
N ARG A 225 -0.41 3.97 9.33
CA ARG A 225 -1.70 3.39 8.95
C ARG A 225 -1.95 2.09 9.71
N GLU A 226 -0.97 1.18 9.74
CA GLU A 226 -1.05 -0.08 10.48
C GLU A 226 -1.35 0.18 11.96
N VAL A 227 -0.58 1.05 12.64
CA VAL A 227 -0.84 1.45 14.04
C VAL A 227 -2.24 2.03 14.23
N SER A 228 -2.74 2.81 13.28
CA SER A 228 -4.12 3.34 13.33
C SER A 228 -5.16 2.22 13.23
N THR A 229 -5.00 1.26 12.30
CA THR A 229 -5.89 0.10 12.18
C THR A 229 -5.80 -0.86 13.37
N PHE A 230 -4.64 -0.96 14.02
CA PHE A 230 -4.48 -1.69 15.28
C PHE A 230 -5.22 -0.98 16.42
N HIS A 231 -5.15 0.35 16.50
CA HIS A 231 -5.88 1.11 17.51
C HIS A 231 -7.40 1.01 17.32
N GLU A 232 -7.89 1.11 16.07
CA GLU A 232 -9.30 0.92 15.71
C GLU A 232 -9.81 -0.47 16.16
N LYS A 233 -9.11 -1.55 15.76
CA LYS A 233 -9.44 -2.92 16.19
C LYS A 233 -9.36 -3.13 17.69
N GLU A 234 -8.46 -2.43 18.38
CA GLU A 234 -8.38 -2.49 19.84
C GLU A 234 -9.56 -1.75 20.49
N THR A 235 -9.99 -0.61 19.93
CA THR A 235 -11.21 0.07 20.41
C THR A 235 -12.47 -0.76 20.16
N GLU A 236 -12.60 -1.43 19.01
CA GLU A 236 -13.68 -2.37 18.73
C GLU A 236 -13.72 -3.54 19.73
N ARG A 237 -12.55 -4.09 20.09
CA ARG A 237 -12.45 -5.14 21.13
C ARG A 237 -12.83 -4.63 22.51
N ILE A 238 -12.36 -3.44 22.89
CA ILE A 238 -12.71 -2.81 24.17
C ILE A 238 -14.23 -2.61 24.26
N ASP A 239 -14.87 -2.15 23.18
CA ASP A 239 -16.32 -1.99 23.13
C ASP A 239 -17.09 -3.32 23.13
N MET A 240 -16.56 -4.35 22.46
CA MET A 240 -17.13 -5.71 22.52
C MET A 240 -17.02 -6.31 23.92
N ILE A 241 -15.87 -6.15 24.59
CA ILE A 241 -15.67 -6.56 25.99
C ILE A 241 -16.62 -5.81 26.91
N ARG A 242 -16.78 -4.50 26.72
CA ARG A 242 -17.71 -3.65 27.48
C ARG A 242 -19.17 -4.09 27.32
N HIS A 243 -19.59 -4.44 26.11
CA HIS A 243 -20.91 -5.01 25.85
C HIS A 243 -21.07 -6.38 26.53
N LEU A 244 -20.09 -7.27 26.42
CA LEU A 244 -20.13 -8.59 27.07
C LEU A 244 -20.20 -8.45 28.60
N ASP A 245 -19.41 -7.56 29.21
CA ASP A 245 -19.45 -7.29 30.64
C ASP A 245 -20.82 -6.76 31.09
N GLU A 246 -21.47 -5.90 30.30
CA GLU A 246 -22.85 -5.47 30.54
C GLU A 246 -23.83 -6.65 30.51
N THR A 247 -23.78 -7.50 29.47
CA THR A 247 -24.67 -8.67 29.37
C THR A 247 -24.43 -9.69 30.49
N VAL A 248 -23.19 -9.86 30.94
CA VAL A 248 -22.86 -10.71 32.10
C VAL A 248 -23.45 -10.11 33.38
N ARG A 249 -23.42 -8.78 33.53
CA ARG A 249 -24.00 -8.07 34.68
C ARG A 249 -25.52 -8.18 34.72
N GLU A 250 -26.19 -7.99 33.58
CA GLU A 250 -27.64 -8.18 33.43
C GLU A 250 -28.07 -9.63 33.73
N LEU A 251 -27.37 -10.62 33.16
CA LEU A 251 -27.64 -12.04 33.42
C LEU A 251 -27.40 -12.42 34.89
N SER A 252 -26.36 -11.86 35.51
CA SER A 252 -26.07 -12.06 36.94
C SER A 252 -27.17 -11.47 37.82
N ALA A 253 -27.66 -10.26 37.52
CA ALA A 253 -28.76 -9.64 38.24
C ALA A 253 -30.06 -10.45 38.13
N ARG A 254 -30.38 -10.95 36.92
CA ARG A 254 -31.56 -11.81 36.70
C ARG A 254 -31.44 -13.18 37.37
N THR A 255 -30.23 -13.74 37.44
CA THR A 255 -29.95 -14.97 38.18
C THR A 255 -30.17 -14.75 39.68
N GLU A 256 -29.76 -13.60 40.22
CA GLU A 256 -29.97 -13.27 41.63
C GLU A 256 -31.45 -12.98 41.97
N GLU A 257 -32.19 -12.31 41.07
CA GLU A 257 -33.64 -12.11 41.17
C GLU A 257 -34.39 -13.45 41.23
N THR A 258 -34.18 -14.32 40.23
CA THR A 258 -34.80 -15.66 40.18
C THR A 258 -34.36 -16.56 41.32
N ARG A 259 -33.13 -16.40 41.85
CA ARG A 259 -32.68 -17.06 43.08
C ARG A 259 -33.48 -16.58 44.30
N GLY A 260 -33.76 -15.28 44.38
CA GLY A 260 -34.62 -14.68 45.42
C GLY A 260 -36.07 -15.19 45.37
N GLU A 261 -36.67 -15.21 44.18
CA GLU A 261 -38.01 -15.77 43.96
C GLU A 261 -38.09 -17.25 44.35
N ASN A 262 -37.11 -18.06 43.94
CA ASN A 262 -37.05 -19.48 44.27
C ASN A 262 -36.92 -19.70 45.79
N LEU A 263 -36.08 -18.90 46.47
CA LEU A 263 -35.96 -18.93 47.93
C LEU A 263 -37.29 -18.59 48.63
N TYR A 264 -38.03 -17.60 48.11
CA TYR A 264 -39.36 -17.24 48.60
C TYR A 264 -40.39 -18.36 48.37
N LEU A 265 -40.41 -18.96 47.18
CA LEU A 265 -41.28 -20.09 46.85
C LEU A 265 -40.99 -21.31 47.72
N MET A 266 -39.72 -21.65 47.96
CA MET A 266 -39.33 -22.70 48.90
C MET A 266 -39.86 -22.45 50.32
N GLN A 267 -39.74 -21.21 50.83
CA GLN A 267 -40.30 -20.85 52.14
C GLN A 267 -41.83 -20.93 52.16
N SER A 268 -42.50 -20.52 51.09
CA SER A 268 -43.97 -20.60 50.97
C SER A 268 -44.44 -22.06 50.91
N LEU A 269 -43.76 -22.91 50.15
CA LEU A 269 -44.02 -24.35 50.09
C LEU A 269 -43.80 -25.02 51.44
N SER A 270 -42.74 -24.68 52.18
CA SER A 270 -42.50 -25.20 53.53
C SER A 270 -43.64 -24.85 54.49
N LYS A 271 -44.11 -23.60 54.48
CA LYS A 271 -45.25 -23.15 55.29
C LYS A 271 -46.56 -23.83 54.90
N LEU A 272 -46.80 -23.99 53.60
CA LEU A 272 -47.99 -24.69 53.10
C LEU A 272 -47.94 -26.18 53.47
N GLN A 273 -46.76 -26.81 53.41
CA GLN A 273 -46.57 -28.18 53.84
C GLN A 273 -46.85 -28.36 55.34
N GLU A 274 -46.34 -27.46 56.20
CA GLU A 274 -46.65 -27.43 57.64
C GLU A 274 -48.16 -27.29 57.90
N SER A 275 -48.83 -26.38 57.17
CA SER A 275 -50.28 -26.20 57.26
C SER A 275 -51.07 -27.43 56.77
N CYS A 276 -50.59 -28.12 55.74
CA CYS A 276 -51.19 -29.36 55.25
C CYS A 276 -51.01 -30.50 56.25
N SER A 277 -49.85 -30.64 56.91
CA SER A 277 -49.68 -31.63 57.99
C SER A 277 -50.65 -31.38 59.14
N GLY A 278 -50.79 -30.13 59.60
CA GLY A 278 -51.78 -29.78 60.64
C GLY A 278 -53.21 -30.14 60.22
N ALA A 279 -53.62 -29.78 59.00
CA ALA A 279 -54.95 -30.14 58.50
C ALA A 279 -55.16 -31.67 58.35
N THR A 280 -54.12 -32.45 58.07
CA THR A 280 -54.22 -33.92 58.07
C THR A 280 -54.31 -34.52 59.48
N GLU A 281 -53.67 -33.89 60.48
CA GLU A 281 -53.81 -34.25 61.89
C GLU A 281 -55.23 -33.94 62.40
N ASP A 282 -55.78 -32.77 62.04
CA ASP A 282 -57.17 -32.40 62.34
C ASP A 282 -58.18 -33.39 61.72
N LEU A 283 -57.98 -33.78 60.45
CA LEU A 283 -58.82 -34.80 59.79
C LEU A 283 -58.70 -36.19 60.43
N HIS A 284 -57.54 -36.53 61.00
CA HIS A 284 -57.36 -37.76 61.77
C HIS A 284 -58.11 -37.70 63.11
N CYS A 285 -58.09 -36.55 63.79
CA CYS A 285 -58.88 -36.34 65.01
C CYS A 285 -60.38 -36.44 64.73
N LEU A 286 -60.89 -35.70 63.75
CA LEU A 286 -62.30 -35.74 63.34
C LEU A 286 -62.75 -37.14 62.91
N ARG A 287 -61.89 -37.92 62.26
CA ARG A 287 -62.19 -39.32 61.94
C ARG A 287 -62.44 -40.14 63.20
N GLY A 288 -61.60 -39.99 64.22
CA GLY A 288 -61.79 -40.62 65.53
C GLY A 288 -63.13 -40.23 66.15
N ASP A 289 -63.46 -38.94 66.15
CA ASP A 289 -64.75 -38.43 66.66
C ASP A 289 -65.95 -39.03 65.91
N PHE A 290 -65.86 -39.16 64.57
CA PHE A 290 -66.90 -39.79 63.76
C PHE A 290 -67.03 -41.29 64.03
N GLU A 291 -65.93 -42.00 64.24
CA GLU A 291 -65.94 -43.42 64.60
C GLU A 291 -66.56 -43.64 65.99
N GLU A 292 -66.28 -42.78 66.97
CA GLU A 292 -66.96 -42.77 68.27
C GLU A 292 -68.47 -42.49 68.11
N LYS A 293 -68.86 -41.50 67.30
CA LYS A 293 -70.27 -41.16 67.05
C LYS A 293 -71.03 -42.24 66.29
N ASP A 294 -70.41 -42.98 65.39
CA ASP A 294 -71.02 -44.14 64.74
C ASP A 294 -71.23 -45.29 65.75
N MET A 295 -70.30 -45.49 66.68
CA MET A 295 -70.48 -46.46 67.78
C MET A 295 -71.60 -46.04 68.74
N GLU A 296 -71.72 -44.76 69.10
CA GLU A 296 -72.90 -44.22 69.81
C GLU A 296 -74.20 -44.46 69.03
N CYS A 297 -74.22 -44.16 67.72
CA CYS A 297 -75.39 -44.37 66.85
C CYS A 297 -75.80 -45.84 66.80
N LYS A 298 -74.84 -46.77 66.75
CA LYS A 298 -75.10 -48.23 66.80
C LYS A 298 -75.72 -48.66 68.13
N GLU A 299 -75.25 -48.15 69.27
CA GLU A 299 -75.87 -48.42 70.57
C GLU A 299 -77.25 -47.78 70.73
N LEU A 300 -77.45 -46.57 70.20
CA LEU A 300 -78.75 -45.93 70.14
C LEU A 300 -79.72 -46.74 69.27
N HIS A 301 -79.30 -47.21 68.10
CA HIS A 301 -80.11 -48.05 67.22
C HIS A 301 -80.50 -49.37 67.90
N LYS A 302 -79.56 -50.06 68.56
CA LYS A 302 -79.85 -51.25 69.40
C LYS A 302 -80.86 -50.93 70.51
N SER A 303 -80.86 -49.72 71.03
CA SER A 303 -81.82 -49.25 72.07
C SER A 303 -83.20 -48.98 71.48
N VAL A 304 -83.28 -48.30 70.33
CA VAL A 304 -84.52 -48.06 69.57
C VAL A 304 -85.16 -49.38 69.13
N THR A 305 -84.39 -50.33 68.57
CA THR A 305 -84.91 -51.65 68.17
C THR A 305 -85.51 -52.43 69.35
N ARG A 306 -84.91 -52.32 70.54
CA ARG A 306 -85.49 -52.89 71.77
C ARG A 306 -86.82 -52.23 72.12
N PHE A 307 -86.88 -50.90 72.12
CA PHE A 307 -88.11 -50.14 72.38
C PHE A 307 -89.23 -50.45 71.37
N SER A 308 -88.94 -50.43 70.06
CA SER A 308 -89.93 -50.74 69.02
C SER A 308 -90.50 -52.17 69.13
N ARG A 309 -89.70 -53.15 69.62
CA ARG A 309 -90.21 -54.49 69.92
C ARG A 309 -91.25 -54.44 71.05
N THR A 310 -90.94 -53.74 72.14
CA THR A 310 -91.87 -53.54 73.26
C THR A 310 -93.14 -52.80 72.83
N CYS A 311 -93.05 -51.77 71.97
CA CYS A 311 -94.23 -51.12 71.40
C CYS A 311 -95.06 -52.07 70.53
N GLY A 312 -94.42 -52.92 69.71
CA GLY A 312 -95.12 -53.92 68.90
C GLY A 312 -95.79 -55.03 69.72
N GLU A 313 -95.28 -55.32 70.92
CA GLU A 313 -95.93 -56.21 71.90
C GLU A 313 -97.14 -55.51 72.54
N GLN A 314 -97.04 -54.23 72.90
CA GLN A 314 -98.16 -53.42 73.40
C GLN A 314 -99.28 -53.24 72.36
N GLU A 315 -98.95 -52.98 71.09
CA GLU A 315 -99.94 -52.84 70.01
C GLU A 315 -100.77 -54.14 69.83
N LYS A 316 -100.13 -55.32 69.94
CA LYS A 316 -100.83 -56.61 69.91
C LYS A 316 -101.78 -56.78 71.11
N THR A 317 -101.38 -56.33 72.30
CA THR A 317 -102.26 -56.31 73.48
C THR A 317 -103.46 -55.39 73.26
N ILE A 318 -103.25 -54.20 72.68
CA ILE A 318 -104.32 -53.25 72.36
C ILE A 318 -105.26 -53.82 71.28
N GLN A 319 -104.73 -54.51 70.27
CA GLN A 319 -105.57 -55.12 69.24
C GLN A 319 -106.44 -56.25 69.80
N GLY A 320 -105.90 -57.11 70.69
CA GLY A 320 -106.69 -58.13 71.38
C GLY A 320 -107.86 -57.54 72.19
N LEU A 321 -107.66 -56.36 72.80
CA LEU A 321 -108.74 -55.63 73.49
C LEU A 321 -109.80 -55.06 72.53
N ARG A 322 -109.41 -54.66 71.31
CA ARG A 322 -110.36 -54.21 70.27
C ARG A 322 -111.19 -55.38 69.72
N ASP A 323 -110.57 -56.54 69.51
CA ASP A 323 -111.24 -57.71 68.97
C ASP A 323 -112.31 -58.23 69.97
N CYS A 324 -112.00 -58.24 71.28
CA CYS A 324 -112.98 -58.52 72.34
C CYS A 324 -114.16 -57.52 72.42
N LEU A 325 -114.03 -56.30 71.88
CA LEU A 325 -115.11 -55.31 71.85
C LEU A 325 -116.05 -55.46 70.64
N SER A 326 -115.75 -56.37 69.70
CA SER A 326 -116.40 -56.41 68.39
C SER A 326 -117.58 -57.39 68.27
N GLU A 327 -117.75 -58.33 69.21
CA GLU A 327 -118.88 -59.27 69.24
C GLU A 327 -120.21 -58.64 69.71
N GLU A 328 -120.17 -57.48 70.36
CA GLU A 328 -121.33 -56.85 71.03
C GLU A 328 -121.86 -55.61 70.26
N THR A 329 -122.20 -55.73 68.97
CA THR A 329 -123.24 -54.89 68.30
C THR A 329 -123.55 -55.30 66.85
N LYS A 330 -124.81 -55.64 66.56
CA LYS A 330 -125.33 -55.83 65.18
C LYS A 330 -126.41 -54.79 64.84
N LYS A 331 -126.15 -53.89 63.89
CA LYS A 331 -127.12 -53.39 62.87
C LYS A 331 -126.51 -52.39 61.85
N GLN A 332 -126.95 -52.53 60.60
CA GLN A 332 -126.81 -51.63 59.43
C GLN A 332 -125.48 -51.57 58.62
N LYS A 333 -125.66 -51.70 57.29
CA LYS A 333 -124.78 -51.40 56.12
C LYS A 333 -125.45 -50.23 55.35
N PRO A 334 -124.90 -49.61 54.26
CA PRO A 334 -123.72 -49.93 53.41
C PRO A 334 -122.73 -48.73 53.30
N SER A 335 -121.71 -48.60 52.43
CA SER A 335 -121.45 -49.12 51.08
C SER A 335 -119.97 -48.96 50.67
N GLU A 336 -119.37 -49.98 50.04
CA GLU A 336 -118.00 -49.91 49.48
C GLU A 336 -117.91 -49.26 48.09
N MET A 337 -119.04 -48.88 47.47
CA MET A 337 -119.04 -48.37 46.10
C MET A 337 -118.53 -46.93 45.98
N CYS A 338 -118.58 -46.14 47.06
CA CYS A 338 -118.23 -44.72 47.04
C CYS A 338 -116.72 -44.48 46.89
N LYS A 339 -115.87 -45.24 47.60
CA LYS A 339 -114.40 -45.05 47.58
C LYS A 339 -113.76 -45.31 46.22
N ARG A 340 -114.34 -46.20 45.40
CA ARG A 340 -113.80 -46.55 44.06
C ARG A 340 -114.05 -45.44 43.04
N LEU A 341 -115.23 -44.81 43.08
CA LEU A 341 -115.56 -43.65 42.25
C LEU A 341 -114.75 -42.40 42.67
N GLN A 342 -114.51 -42.22 43.97
CA GLN A 342 -113.78 -41.06 44.49
C GLN A 342 -112.29 -41.06 44.10
N MET A 343 -111.63 -42.22 44.06
CA MET A 343 -110.24 -42.32 43.57
C MET A 343 -110.14 -42.10 42.07
N GLU A 344 -111.09 -42.60 41.27
CA GLU A 344 -111.05 -42.42 39.82
C GLU A 344 -111.44 -40.99 39.40
N GLN A 345 -112.31 -40.32 40.17
CA GLN A 345 -112.57 -38.89 40.03
C GLN A 345 -111.28 -38.07 40.25
N MET A 346 -110.51 -38.34 41.32
CA MET A 346 -109.22 -37.69 41.57
C MET A 346 -108.21 -37.94 40.44
N ARG A 347 -108.16 -39.18 39.91
CA ARG A 347 -107.25 -39.52 38.80
C ARG A 347 -107.62 -38.79 37.51
N LEU A 348 -108.90 -38.74 37.16
CA LEU A 348 -109.39 -38.08 35.95
C LEU A 348 -109.22 -36.55 36.03
N THR A 349 -109.44 -35.92 37.18
CA THR A 349 -109.18 -34.47 37.37
C THR A 349 -107.69 -34.12 37.19
N GLY A 350 -106.76 -34.98 37.59
CA GLY A 350 -105.31 -34.77 37.34
C GLY A 350 -104.93 -34.84 35.85
N VAL A 351 -105.53 -35.78 35.11
CA VAL A 351 -105.35 -35.90 33.65
C VAL A 351 -105.98 -34.70 32.92
N GLU A 352 -107.20 -34.32 33.32
CA GLU A 352 -107.91 -33.16 32.77
C GLU A 352 -107.12 -31.85 32.95
N PHE A 353 -106.58 -31.61 34.16
CA PHE A 353 -105.76 -30.43 34.43
C PHE A 353 -104.49 -30.39 33.58
N SER A 354 -103.85 -31.55 33.37
CA SER A 354 -102.66 -31.66 32.52
C SER A 354 -102.97 -31.35 31.06
N LEU A 355 -104.05 -31.91 30.51
CA LEU A 355 -104.51 -31.65 29.14
C LEU A 355 -104.95 -30.19 28.94
N ARG A 356 -105.62 -29.56 29.93
CA ARG A 356 -105.94 -28.13 29.87
C ARG A 356 -104.68 -27.25 29.80
N LYS A 357 -103.64 -27.59 30.58
CA LYS A 357 -102.36 -26.87 30.56
C LYS A 357 -101.62 -27.03 29.23
N GLU A 358 -101.66 -28.22 28.64
CA GLU A 358 -101.06 -28.52 27.34
C GLU A 358 -101.81 -27.83 26.19
N ILE A 359 -103.14 -27.82 26.22
CA ILE A 359 -103.99 -27.04 25.29
C ILE A 359 -103.69 -25.55 25.37
N GLU A 360 -103.57 -24.97 26.57
CA GLU A 360 -103.27 -23.53 26.70
C GLU A 360 -101.83 -23.21 26.25
N SER A 361 -100.89 -24.14 26.42
CA SER A 361 -99.53 -24.03 25.85
C SER A 361 -99.54 -24.02 24.32
N MET A 362 -100.24 -24.95 23.68
CA MET A 362 -100.39 -24.98 22.21
C MET A 362 -101.12 -23.74 21.67
N LYS A 363 -102.01 -23.16 22.46
CA LYS A 363 -102.72 -21.90 22.15
C LYS A 363 -101.74 -20.71 22.10
N LEU A 364 -100.88 -20.59 23.12
CA LEU A 364 -99.84 -19.55 23.18
C LEU A 364 -98.84 -19.69 22.04
N GLU A 365 -98.48 -20.92 21.67
CA GLU A 365 -97.63 -21.19 20.50
C GLU A 365 -98.33 -20.82 19.17
N ALA A 366 -99.61 -21.17 19.02
CA ALA A 366 -100.42 -20.80 17.86
C ALA A 366 -100.60 -19.28 17.74
N ASP A 367 -100.77 -18.55 18.84
CA ASP A 367 -100.86 -17.09 18.85
C ASP A 367 -99.50 -16.41 18.61
N ALA A 368 -98.39 -17.00 19.09
CA ALA A 368 -97.03 -16.56 18.74
C ALA A 368 -96.76 -16.70 17.23
N LEU A 369 -97.09 -17.86 16.65
CA LEU A 369 -96.96 -18.12 15.20
C LEU A 369 -97.90 -17.22 14.37
N ARG A 370 -99.09 -16.86 14.87
CA ARG A 370 -99.95 -15.84 14.25
C ARG A 370 -99.29 -14.45 14.29
N HIS A 371 -98.72 -14.05 15.42
CA HIS A 371 -98.01 -12.77 15.52
C HIS A 371 -96.79 -12.70 14.60
N GLU A 372 -96.02 -13.78 14.46
CA GLU A 372 -94.92 -13.86 13.51
C GLU A 372 -95.40 -13.77 12.05
N ASN A 373 -96.46 -14.51 11.69
CA ASN A 373 -97.07 -14.41 10.37
C ASN A 373 -97.65 -13.01 10.07
N ILE A 374 -98.20 -12.32 11.07
CA ILE A 374 -98.62 -10.91 10.95
C ILE A 374 -97.40 -10.00 10.74
N CYS A 375 -96.29 -10.21 11.44
CA CYS A 375 -95.06 -9.44 11.25
C CYS A 375 -94.43 -9.66 9.86
N LEU A 376 -94.43 -10.91 9.36
CA LEU A 376 -93.96 -11.23 8.00
C LEU A 376 -94.89 -10.66 6.93
N ARG A 377 -96.21 -10.71 7.15
CA ARG A 377 -97.20 -10.07 6.27
C ARG A 377 -97.04 -8.54 6.24
N ASN A 378 -96.75 -7.91 7.36
CA ASN A 378 -96.44 -6.47 7.43
C ASN A 378 -95.09 -6.13 6.79
N ARG A 379 -94.13 -7.07 6.72
CA ARG A 379 -92.87 -6.92 5.98
C ARG A 379 -93.05 -7.04 4.45
N ALA A 380 -94.04 -7.84 4.01
CA ALA A 380 -94.32 -8.07 2.59
C ALA A 380 -95.41 -7.15 2.00
N ILE A 381 -96.29 -6.61 2.84
CA ILE A 381 -97.36 -5.67 2.47
C ILE A 381 -97.12 -4.35 3.21
N GLY A 382 -96.09 -3.62 2.77
CA GLY A 382 -95.98 -2.19 3.05
C GLY A 382 -96.93 -1.42 2.14
N ASN A 383 -97.91 -0.73 2.71
CA ASN A 383 -98.65 0.29 1.97
C ASN A 383 -97.69 1.42 1.57
N GLY A 384 -97.99 2.11 0.47
CA GLY A 384 -97.05 2.98 -0.25
C GLY A 384 -96.70 4.32 0.39
N ASP A 385 -96.37 4.36 1.69
CA ASP A 385 -95.79 5.52 2.35
C ASP A 385 -94.25 5.43 2.31
N GLU A 386 -93.60 6.47 1.75
CA GLU A 386 -92.13 6.54 1.61
C GLU A 386 -91.38 6.35 2.94
N ALA A 387 -91.99 6.70 4.07
CA ALA A 387 -91.40 6.56 5.40
C ALA A 387 -91.13 5.09 5.81
N ASP A 388 -92.05 4.17 5.51
CA ASP A 388 -91.87 2.75 5.85
C ASP A 388 -90.89 2.07 4.87
N ALA A 389 -90.90 2.47 3.59
CA ALA A 389 -89.88 2.06 2.63
C ALA A 389 -88.48 2.55 3.04
N MET A 390 -88.37 3.78 3.54
CA MET A 390 -87.14 4.36 4.08
C MET A 390 -86.68 3.62 5.35
N MET A 391 -87.58 3.23 6.25
CA MET A 391 -87.22 2.45 7.43
C MET A 391 -86.80 1.01 7.09
N MET A 392 -87.37 0.37 6.07
CA MET A 392 -86.90 -0.93 5.57
C MET A 392 -85.54 -0.81 4.90
N SER A 393 -85.32 0.23 4.07
CA SER A 393 -84.03 0.53 3.44
C SER A 393 -82.94 0.78 4.50
N PHE A 394 -83.21 1.59 5.52
CA PHE A 394 -82.30 1.85 6.64
C PHE A 394 -81.93 0.58 7.42
N LYS A 395 -82.89 -0.33 7.65
CA LYS A 395 -82.62 -1.63 8.31
C LYS A 395 -81.73 -2.52 7.44
N LEU A 396 -82.00 -2.59 6.13
CA LEU A 396 -81.19 -3.37 5.19
C LEU A 396 -79.78 -2.79 5.05
N ASP A 397 -79.63 -1.47 4.96
CA ASP A 397 -78.34 -0.78 4.90
C ASP A 397 -77.51 -1.02 6.17
N ASN A 398 -78.15 -0.99 7.35
CA ASN A 398 -77.48 -1.32 8.60
C ASN A 398 -77.09 -2.81 8.69
N GLU A 399 -77.93 -3.73 8.19
CA GLU A 399 -77.59 -5.16 8.10
C GLU A 399 -76.42 -5.41 7.14
N MET A 400 -76.41 -4.76 5.97
CA MET A 400 -75.31 -4.80 5.02
C MET A 400 -74.03 -4.20 5.62
N LYS A 401 -74.11 -3.07 6.33
CA LYS A 401 -72.99 -2.44 7.04
C LYS A 401 -72.37 -3.38 8.08
N MET A 402 -73.20 -4.01 8.91
CA MET A 402 -72.73 -5.02 9.87
C MET A 402 -72.09 -6.23 9.17
N ARG A 403 -72.62 -6.67 8.02
CA ARG A 403 -72.03 -7.76 7.24
C ARG A 403 -70.68 -7.39 6.62
N VAL A 404 -70.53 -6.14 6.15
CA VAL A 404 -69.26 -5.61 5.64
C VAL A 404 -68.22 -5.51 6.74
N CYS A 405 -68.56 -5.03 7.94
CA CYS A 405 -67.65 -5.00 9.08
C CYS A 405 -67.14 -6.40 9.45
N LEU A 406 -68.04 -7.40 9.55
CA LEU A 406 -67.66 -8.79 9.83
C LEU A 406 -66.69 -9.37 8.76
N LEU A 407 -66.92 -9.06 7.48
CA LEU A 407 -66.04 -9.49 6.39
C LEU A 407 -64.68 -8.77 6.41
N GLN A 408 -64.64 -7.49 6.81
CA GLN A 408 -63.40 -6.74 7.00
C GLN A 408 -62.58 -7.35 8.15
N ASP A 409 -63.18 -7.58 9.32
CA ASP A 409 -62.51 -8.19 10.47
C ASP A 409 -61.99 -9.60 10.14
N GLN A 410 -62.80 -10.42 9.45
CA GLN A 410 -62.38 -11.75 8.99
C GLN A 410 -61.22 -11.68 7.98
N GLY A 411 -61.27 -10.77 7.01
CA GLY A 411 -60.18 -10.54 6.05
C GLY A 411 -58.88 -10.10 6.73
N MET A 412 -58.98 -9.23 7.74
CA MET A 412 -57.84 -8.78 8.55
C MET A 412 -57.25 -9.92 9.40
N SER A 413 -58.08 -10.81 9.95
CA SER A 413 -57.60 -12.02 10.65
C SER A 413 -56.82 -12.94 9.71
N MET A 414 -57.38 -13.26 8.54
CA MET A 414 -56.72 -14.13 7.55
C MET A 414 -55.39 -13.55 7.05
N LEU A 415 -55.29 -12.24 6.84
CA LEU A 415 -54.02 -11.59 6.46
C LEU A 415 -52.96 -11.67 7.58
N ASN A 416 -53.37 -11.51 8.84
CA ASN A 416 -52.48 -11.66 9.99
C ASN A 416 -52.04 -13.13 10.18
N GLU A 417 -52.95 -14.09 10.08
CA GLU A 417 -52.67 -15.53 10.13
C GLU A 417 -51.71 -15.96 9.01
N SER A 418 -51.94 -15.50 7.79
CA SER A 418 -51.04 -15.71 6.64
C SER A 418 -49.63 -15.15 6.92
N THR A 419 -49.54 -13.93 7.44
CA THR A 419 -48.26 -13.31 7.83
C THR A 419 -47.54 -14.12 8.91
N GLN A 420 -48.27 -14.65 9.90
CA GLN A 420 -47.71 -15.54 10.94
C GLN A 420 -47.23 -16.88 10.38
N LEU A 421 -47.93 -17.45 9.39
CA LEU A 421 -47.47 -18.64 8.66
C LEU A 421 -46.19 -18.36 7.88
N CYS A 422 -46.07 -17.21 7.20
CA CYS A 422 -44.83 -16.80 6.53
C CYS A 422 -43.65 -16.71 7.50
N TYR A 423 -43.82 -16.13 8.69
CA TYR A 423 -42.77 -16.13 9.72
C TYR A 423 -42.40 -17.54 10.21
N LYS A 424 -43.37 -18.45 10.37
CA LYS A 424 -43.11 -19.86 10.71
C LYS A 424 -42.33 -20.59 9.61
N PHE A 425 -42.65 -20.35 8.33
CA PHE A 425 -41.89 -20.90 7.20
C PHE A 425 -40.46 -20.34 7.14
N LEU A 426 -40.27 -19.02 7.28
CA LEU A 426 -38.93 -18.42 7.33
C LEU A 426 -38.08 -19.00 8.47
N LYS A 427 -38.67 -19.15 9.66
CA LYS A 427 -38.01 -19.79 10.81
C LYS A 427 -37.61 -21.24 10.49
N PHE A 428 -38.51 -22.03 9.91
CA PHE A 428 -38.23 -23.42 9.50
C PHE A 428 -37.09 -23.50 8.45
N PHE A 429 -37.07 -22.62 7.45
CA PHE A 429 -35.97 -22.56 6.48
C PHE A 429 -34.64 -22.17 7.13
N LYS A 430 -34.64 -21.20 8.05
CA LYS A 430 -33.45 -20.78 8.81
C LYS A 430 -32.91 -21.91 9.69
N GLU A 431 -33.78 -22.66 10.35
CA GLU A 431 -33.43 -23.84 11.15
C GLU A 431 -32.91 -24.99 10.28
N LYS A 432 -33.52 -25.24 9.11
CA LYS A 432 -33.06 -26.27 8.15
C LYS A 432 -31.70 -25.94 7.54
N LEU A 433 -31.46 -24.68 7.19
CA LEU A 433 -30.17 -24.23 6.63
C LEU A 433 -29.03 -24.41 7.65
N ALA A 434 -29.30 -24.20 8.93
CA ALA A 434 -28.33 -24.40 10.02
C ALA A 434 -27.99 -25.87 10.32
N HIS A 435 -28.74 -26.84 9.78
CA HIS A 435 -28.59 -28.28 10.08
C HIS A 435 -28.05 -29.11 8.90
N SER A 436 -27.59 -28.49 7.80
CA SER A 436 -26.99 -29.19 6.65
C SER A 436 -25.45 -29.11 6.70
N PRO A 437 -24.72 -30.22 6.92
CA PRO A 437 -23.25 -30.17 7.04
C PRO A 437 -22.50 -29.94 5.72
N ASP A 438 -23.09 -30.32 4.58
CA ASP A 438 -22.36 -30.56 3.32
C ASP A 438 -22.63 -29.52 2.21
N SER A 439 -22.52 -28.22 2.52
CA SER A 439 -22.62 -27.15 1.51
C SER A 439 -21.67 -25.98 1.74
N GLN A 440 -20.40 -26.30 2.00
CA GLN A 440 -19.30 -25.34 1.81
C GLN A 440 -18.83 -25.34 0.36
N SER A 441 -19.44 -24.50 -0.48
CA SER A 441 -18.78 -23.73 -1.56
C SER A 441 -19.85 -23.01 -2.43
N MET A 442 -19.61 -21.72 -2.71
CA MET A 442 -20.32 -20.87 -3.69
C MET A 442 -21.83 -20.55 -3.51
N SER A 443 -22.67 -21.34 -2.84
CA SER A 443 -24.13 -21.08 -2.80
C SER A 443 -24.64 -20.25 -1.60
N ASN A 444 -23.87 -20.18 -0.50
CA ASN A 444 -24.38 -19.61 0.76
C ASN A 444 -24.77 -18.13 0.67
N GLY A 445 -24.03 -17.31 -0.08
CA GLY A 445 -24.35 -15.88 -0.25
C GLY A 445 -25.71 -15.65 -0.93
N LEU A 446 -26.09 -16.47 -1.91
CA LEU A 446 -27.38 -16.38 -2.58
C LEU A 446 -28.53 -16.86 -1.68
N ASN A 447 -28.30 -17.89 -0.87
CA ASN A 447 -29.29 -18.40 0.09
C ASN A 447 -29.53 -17.41 1.24
N GLU A 448 -28.46 -16.77 1.74
CA GLU A 448 -28.55 -15.73 2.77
C GLU A 448 -29.22 -14.46 2.24
N GLN A 449 -28.85 -14.02 1.02
CA GLN A 449 -29.52 -12.91 0.34
C GLN A 449 -31.01 -13.18 0.10
N PHE A 450 -31.38 -14.38 -0.36
CA PHE A 450 -32.77 -14.79 -0.53
C PHE A 450 -33.55 -14.81 0.79
N LEU A 451 -32.91 -15.24 1.89
CA LEU A 451 -33.52 -15.23 3.22
C LEU A 451 -33.79 -13.80 3.71
N ILE A 452 -32.80 -12.91 3.59
CA ILE A 452 -32.93 -11.48 3.94
C ILE A 452 -34.01 -10.81 3.09
N GLU A 453 -34.02 -11.04 1.77
CA GLU A 453 -35.03 -10.49 0.86
C GLU A 453 -36.43 -10.99 1.21
N SER A 454 -36.57 -12.28 1.54
CA SER A 454 -37.86 -12.88 1.94
C SER A 454 -38.34 -12.38 3.30
N GLU A 455 -37.44 -12.17 4.26
CA GLU A 455 -37.74 -11.55 5.57
C GLU A 455 -38.20 -10.09 5.40
N MET A 456 -37.53 -9.32 4.53
CA MET A 456 -37.95 -7.97 4.15
C MET A 456 -39.33 -7.96 3.46
N ARG A 457 -39.60 -8.90 2.54
CA ARG A 457 -40.92 -9.03 1.88
C ARG A 457 -42.04 -9.34 2.88
N VAL A 458 -41.83 -10.28 3.81
CA VAL A 458 -42.84 -10.60 4.85
C VAL A 458 -43.05 -9.44 5.81
N HIS A 459 -41.99 -8.72 6.18
CA HIS A 459 -42.13 -7.49 6.97
C HIS A 459 -42.87 -6.38 6.20
N GLY A 460 -42.68 -6.29 4.88
CA GLY A 460 -43.43 -5.41 3.99
C GLY A 460 -44.94 -5.72 3.99
N ILE A 461 -45.31 -7.00 3.84
CA ILE A 461 -46.70 -7.46 3.92
C ILE A 461 -47.32 -7.06 5.27
N ARG A 462 -46.66 -7.35 6.39
CA ARG A 462 -47.13 -6.96 7.73
C ARG A 462 -47.41 -5.44 7.85
N ARG A 463 -46.49 -4.61 7.34
CA ARG A 463 -46.66 -3.14 7.34
C ARG A 463 -47.84 -2.71 6.46
N GLY A 464 -48.03 -3.37 5.31
CA GLY A 464 -49.18 -3.18 4.42
C GLY A 464 -50.50 -3.51 5.12
N THR A 465 -50.59 -4.67 5.79
CA THR A 465 -51.76 -5.09 6.57
C THR A 465 -52.11 -4.09 7.67
N GLU A 466 -51.14 -3.62 8.47
CA GLU A 466 -51.40 -2.57 9.49
C GLU A 466 -51.80 -1.22 8.88
N SER A 467 -51.38 -0.92 7.64
CA SER A 467 -51.83 0.29 6.92
C SER A 467 -53.27 0.16 6.40
N LEU A 468 -53.61 -1.01 5.84
CA LEU A 468 -54.98 -1.33 5.43
C LEU A 468 -55.94 -1.29 6.63
N LYS A 469 -55.54 -1.84 7.78
CA LYS A 469 -56.30 -1.79 9.04
C LYS A 469 -56.64 -0.35 9.45
N ARG A 470 -55.64 0.53 9.50
CA ARG A 470 -55.82 1.95 9.83
C ARG A 470 -56.72 2.65 8.80
N SER A 471 -56.52 2.39 7.51
CA SER A 471 -57.36 2.95 6.44
C SER A 471 -58.83 2.55 6.58
N LEU A 472 -59.12 1.26 6.79
CA LEU A 472 -60.48 0.75 7.00
C LEU A 472 -61.13 1.34 8.27
N GLN A 473 -60.37 1.53 9.34
CA GLN A 473 -60.84 2.20 10.56
C GLN A 473 -61.22 3.66 10.27
N THR A 474 -60.37 4.42 9.57
CA THR A 474 -60.67 5.80 9.14
C THR A 474 -61.92 5.88 8.26
N VAL A 475 -62.05 5.01 7.26
CA VAL A 475 -63.24 4.97 6.38
C VAL A 475 -64.50 4.65 7.19
N THR A 476 -64.43 3.71 8.13
CA THR A 476 -65.57 3.36 9.00
C THR A 476 -65.97 4.53 9.90
N SER A 477 -65.00 5.29 10.44
CA SER A 477 -65.26 6.51 11.21
C SER A 477 -65.94 7.60 10.38
N LEU A 478 -65.42 7.89 9.17
CA LEU A 478 -65.99 8.90 8.26
C LEU A 478 -67.41 8.53 7.80
N LEU A 479 -67.70 7.25 7.57
CA LEU A 479 -69.04 6.77 7.25
C LEU A 479 -70.01 6.87 8.44
N LEU A 480 -69.52 6.78 9.67
CA LEU A 480 -70.32 7.01 10.88
C LEU A 480 -70.65 8.51 11.05
N GLU A 481 -69.65 9.37 10.87
CA GLU A 481 -69.79 10.83 10.93
C GLU A 481 -70.80 11.35 9.91
N LYS A 482 -70.66 10.93 8.64
CA LYS A 482 -71.59 11.27 7.56
C LYS A 482 -73.03 10.79 7.79
N SER A 483 -73.22 9.66 8.49
CA SER A 483 -74.58 9.19 8.84
C SER A 483 -75.26 10.05 9.91
N ASN A 484 -74.50 10.76 10.76
CA ASN A 484 -75.05 11.63 11.79
C ASN A 484 -75.43 13.03 11.24
N GLU A 485 -74.71 13.56 10.25
CA GLU A 485 -75.05 14.84 9.61
C GLU A 485 -76.39 14.80 8.87
N VAL A 486 -76.71 13.69 8.21
CA VAL A 486 -77.96 13.51 7.45
C VAL A 486 -79.20 13.56 8.36
N ALA A 487 -79.09 13.12 9.62
CA ALA A 487 -80.20 13.14 10.57
C ALA A 487 -80.56 14.55 11.08
N SER A 488 -79.65 15.53 10.99
CA SER A 488 -79.82 16.85 11.65
C SER A 488 -80.58 17.89 10.80
N ASN A 489 -80.77 17.64 9.50
CA ASN A 489 -81.31 18.65 8.56
C ASN A 489 -82.83 18.61 8.33
N ALA A 490 -83.58 17.78 9.05
CA ALA A 490 -85.01 17.52 8.81
C ALA A 490 -85.98 18.33 9.70
N ALA A 491 -85.82 19.67 9.82
CA ALA A 491 -86.79 20.50 10.55
C ALA A 491 -86.88 21.99 10.12
N ARG A 492 -88.01 22.34 9.45
CA ARG A 492 -88.76 23.63 9.38
C ARG A 492 -88.74 24.49 8.09
N PRO A 493 -89.92 24.92 7.58
CA PRO A 493 -90.13 26.05 6.65
C PRO A 493 -90.41 27.37 7.44
N SER A 494 -90.68 28.59 6.90
CA SER A 494 -90.86 29.17 5.55
C SER A 494 -90.70 30.73 5.59
N GLU A 495 -91.15 31.44 4.53
CA GLU A 495 -91.64 32.84 4.43
C GLU A 495 -90.71 34.06 4.74
N PRO A 496 -90.86 35.22 4.04
CA PRO A 496 -90.77 35.35 2.57
C PRO A 496 -89.92 36.56 2.10
N ASN A 497 -89.66 36.59 0.79
CA ASN A 497 -89.19 37.67 -0.09
C ASN A 497 -87.92 38.51 0.20
N ASN A 498 -87.55 38.85 1.44
CA ASN A 498 -86.13 39.19 1.73
C ASN A 498 -85.31 37.92 1.93
N GLN A 499 -85.95 36.87 2.46
CA GLN A 499 -85.41 35.51 2.46
C GLN A 499 -85.03 34.99 1.06
N SER A 500 -85.53 35.54 -0.06
CA SER A 500 -85.15 35.06 -1.40
C SER A 500 -83.72 35.47 -1.73
N VAL A 501 -83.43 36.77 -1.68
CA VAL A 501 -82.08 37.32 -1.89
C VAL A 501 -81.13 36.86 -0.79
N GLU A 502 -81.61 36.74 0.46
CA GLU A 502 -80.78 36.21 1.55
C GLU A 502 -80.50 34.70 1.41
N LYS A 503 -81.44 33.88 0.92
CA LYS A 503 -81.17 32.47 0.59
C LYS A 503 -80.26 32.35 -0.63
N PHE A 504 -80.37 33.24 -1.60
CA PHE A 504 -79.48 33.30 -2.75
C PHE A 504 -78.05 33.66 -2.30
N LEU A 505 -77.87 34.76 -1.57
CA LEU A 505 -76.58 35.14 -0.98
C LEU A 505 -76.03 34.09 -0.01
N ARG A 506 -76.87 33.38 0.77
CA ARG A 506 -76.42 32.23 1.58
C ARG A 506 -76.04 31.03 0.73
N ALA A 507 -76.70 30.78 -0.40
CA ALA A 507 -76.35 29.70 -1.33
C ALA A 507 -75.05 30.03 -2.07
N GLU A 508 -74.87 31.29 -2.46
CA GLU A 508 -73.66 31.81 -3.12
C GLU A 508 -72.48 31.85 -2.15
N LEU A 509 -72.66 32.32 -0.91
CA LEU A 509 -71.65 32.23 0.16
C LEU A 509 -71.32 30.78 0.55
N ARG A 510 -72.30 29.86 0.50
CA ARG A 510 -72.05 28.41 0.67
C ARG A 510 -71.27 27.84 -0.51
N ALA A 511 -71.57 28.25 -1.74
CA ALA A 511 -70.84 27.85 -2.94
C ALA A 511 -69.40 28.41 -2.92
N GLU A 512 -69.21 29.67 -2.53
CA GLU A 512 -67.91 30.30 -2.31
C GLU A 512 -67.13 29.58 -1.20
N SER A 513 -67.77 29.25 -0.08
CA SER A 513 -67.16 28.48 1.01
C SER A 513 -66.75 27.07 0.56
N LEU A 514 -67.58 26.38 -0.22
CA LEU A 514 -67.28 25.08 -0.83
C LEU A 514 -66.14 25.16 -1.85
N VAL A 515 -66.15 26.17 -2.73
CA VAL A 515 -65.06 26.42 -3.68
C VAL A 515 -63.77 26.77 -2.93
N THR A 516 -63.84 27.55 -1.86
CA THR A 516 -62.70 27.89 -1.02
C THR A 516 -62.14 26.69 -0.28
N SER A 517 -62.99 25.80 0.27
CA SER A 517 -62.54 24.56 0.91
C SER A 517 -61.91 23.61 -0.10
N LEU A 518 -62.52 23.45 -1.28
CA LEU A 518 -62.04 22.57 -2.35
C LEU A 518 -60.74 23.10 -2.97
N LEU A 519 -60.57 24.42 -3.11
CA LEU A 519 -59.31 25.04 -3.52
C LEU A 519 -58.21 24.86 -2.46
N ARG A 520 -58.53 24.97 -1.16
CA ARG A 520 -57.57 24.68 -0.08
C ARG A 520 -57.16 23.20 -0.07
N GLU A 521 -58.12 22.29 -0.22
CA GLU A 521 -57.85 20.84 -0.30
C GLU A 521 -56.98 20.50 -1.52
N LYS A 522 -57.24 21.14 -2.68
CA LYS A 522 -56.37 21.03 -3.86
C LYS A 522 -54.98 21.64 -3.65
N LEU A 523 -54.87 22.71 -2.89
CA LEU A 523 -53.59 23.34 -2.57
C LEU A 523 -52.77 22.45 -1.63
N TYR A 524 -53.37 21.92 -0.55
CA TYR A 524 -52.72 20.95 0.34
C TYR A 524 -52.31 19.66 -0.39
N SER A 525 -53.17 19.11 -1.25
CA SER A 525 -52.81 17.96 -2.09
C SER A 525 -51.64 18.24 -3.04
N LYS A 526 -51.44 19.49 -3.44
CA LYS A 526 -50.28 19.91 -4.25
C LYS A 526 -49.05 20.23 -3.41
N GLU A 527 -49.19 20.69 -2.18
CA GLU A 527 -48.08 20.79 -1.23
C GLU A 527 -47.54 19.40 -0.88
N GLU A 528 -48.40 18.41 -0.63
CA GLU A 528 -48.00 17.01 -0.38
C GLU A 528 -47.26 16.38 -1.59
N GLU A 529 -47.75 16.62 -2.82
CA GLU A 529 -47.06 16.21 -4.06
C GLU A 529 -45.68 16.89 -4.21
N ILE A 530 -45.56 18.17 -3.83
CA ILE A 530 -44.29 18.90 -3.83
C ILE A 530 -43.33 18.34 -2.76
N GLU A 531 -43.80 18.05 -1.55
CA GLU A 531 -42.97 17.43 -0.50
C GLU A 531 -42.48 16.04 -0.92
N GLN A 532 -43.33 15.23 -1.54
CA GLN A 532 -42.93 13.92 -2.08
C GLN A 532 -41.86 14.07 -3.18
N LEU A 533 -42.07 14.96 -4.15
CA LEU A 533 -41.08 15.23 -5.20
C LEU A 533 -39.76 15.78 -4.64
N GLN A 534 -39.79 16.62 -3.60
CA GLN A 534 -38.58 17.06 -2.90
C GLN A 534 -37.86 15.90 -2.21
N ALA A 535 -38.59 14.99 -1.57
CA ALA A 535 -38.01 13.80 -0.95
C ALA A 535 -37.38 12.85 -1.97
N GLU A 536 -38.03 12.65 -3.13
CA GLU A 536 -37.52 11.86 -4.26
C GLU A 536 -36.26 12.50 -4.88
N VAL A 537 -36.26 13.81 -5.14
CA VAL A 537 -35.08 14.55 -5.60
C VAL A 537 -33.94 14.45 -4.58
N ALA A 538 -34.21 14.63 -3.29
CA ALA A 538 -33.20 14.51 -2.24
C ALA A 538 -32.64 13.07 -2.13
N ALA A 539 -33.46 12.05 -2.36
CA ALA A 539 -32.99 10.66 -2.46
C ALA A 539 -32.12 10.43 -3.71
N GLY A 540 -32.51 10.98 -4.86
CA GLY A 540 -31.73 10.94 -6.10
C GLY A 540 -30.37 11.64 -5.97
N VAL A 541 -30.31 12.80 -5.33
CA VAL A 541 -29.05 13.52 -5.03
C VAL A 541 -28.13 12.68 -4.15
N ARG A 542 -28.64 12.12 -3.04
CA ARG A 542 -27.85 11.21 -2.18
C ARG A 542 -27.37 9.96 -2.93
N GLY A 543 -28.19 9.41 -3.82
CA GLY A 543 -27.79 8.31 -4.71
C GLY A 543 -26.66 8.69 -5.65
N ASN A 544 -26.72 9.89 -6.25
CA ASN A 544 -25.66 10.42 -7.10
C ASN A 544 -24.35 10.66 -6.33
N GLU A 545 -24.41 11.16 -5.09
CA GLU A 545 -23.24 11.30 -4.20
C GLU A 545 -22.59 9.94 -3.85
N VAL A 546 -23.39 8.88 -3.70
CA VAL A 546 -22.88 7.50 -3.54
C VAL A 546 -22.16 7.05 -4.81
N LEU A 547 -22.78 7.25 -5.98
CA LEU A 547 -22.17 6.88 -7.27
C LEU A 547 -20.88 7.68 -7.56
N GLN A 548 -20.82 8.97 -7.23
CA GLN A 548 -19.61 9.77 -7.35
C GLN A 548 -18.49 9.25 -6.44
N ARG A 549 -18.80 8.86 -5.20
CA ARG A 549 -17.82 8.22 -4.30
C ARG A 549 -17.33 6.88 -4.83
N GLU A 550 -18.21 6.07 -5.43
CA GLU A 550 -17.81 4.80 -6.02
C GLU A 550 -16.94 5.00 -7.28
N ILE A 551 -17.28 5.97 -8.14
CA ILE A 551 -16.46 6.35 -9.28
C ILE A 551 -15.07 6.80 -8.81
N GLN A 552 -14.98 7.62 -7.76
CA GLN A 552 -13.69 8.05 -7.20
C GLN A 552 -12.89 6.87 -6.63
N ASN A 553 -13.52 5.97 -5.88
CA ASN A 553 -12.91 4.74 -5.38
C ASN A 553 -12.36 3.88 -6.52
N VAL A 554 -13.12 3.68 -7.59
CA VAL A 554 -12.66 2.94 -8.78
C VAL A 554 -11.49 3.64 -9.49
N LEU A 555 -11.51 4.98 -9.60
CA LEU A 555 -10.41 5.75 -10.17
C LEU A 555 -9.13 5.67 -9.32
N ASP A 556 -9.25 5.72 -8.00
CA ASP A 556 -8.13 5.61 -7.07
C ASP A 556 -7.51 4.19 -7.13
N ASN A 557 -8.35 3.15 -7.16
CA ASN A 557 -7.90 1.77 -7.37
C ASN A 557 -7.23 1.58 -8.75
N LEU A 558 -7.76 2.19 -9.81
CA LEU A 558 -7.14 2.19 -11.14
C LEU A 558 -5.79 2.90 -11.13
N SER A 559 -5.65 3.99 -10.37
CA SER A 559 -4.37 4.69 -10.16
C SER A 559 -3.33 3.79 -9.48
N VAL A 560 -3.71 3.10 -8.39
CA VAL A 560 -2.86 2.12 -7.69
C VAL A 560 -2.41 1.01 -8.65
N ASN A 561 -3.34 0.41 -9.39
CA ASN A 561 -3.04 -0.65 -10.37
C ASN A 561 -2.11 -0.15 -11.51
N ASN A 562 -2.27 1.12 -11.94
CA ASN A 562 -1.39 1.74 -12.93
C ASN A 562 0.04 1.97 -12.38
N HIS A 563 0.17 2.33 -11.10
CA HIS A 563 1.47 2.41 -10.44
C HIS A 563 2.14 1.03 -10.31
N GLN A 564 1.39 -0.01 -9.92
CA GLN A 564 1.90 -1.39 -9.89
C GLN A 564 2.34 -1.86 -11.29
N LEU A 565 1.56 -1.57 -12.34
CA LEU A 565 1.92 -1.89 -13.73
C LEU A 565 3.21 -1.19 -14.18
N LYS A 566 3.44 0.06 -13.76
CA LYS A 566 4.69 0.78 -14.05
C LYS A 566 5.89 0.16 -13.34
N ASP A 567 5.73 -0.27 -12.08
CA ASP A 567 6.80 -0.96 -11.36
C ASP A 567 7.13 -2.32 -12.00
N LEU A 568 6.11 -3.13 -12.32
CA LEU A 568 6.31 -4.40 -13.03
C LEU A 568 7.02 -4.21 -14.39
N LYS A 569 6.68 -3.15 -15.14
CA LYS A 569 7.41 -2.79 -16.37
C LYS A 569 8.87 -2.44 -16.10
N LEU A 570 9.17 -1.69 -15.04
CA LEU A 570 10.55 -1.36 -14.67
C LEU A 570 11.33 -2.60 -14.20
N GLN A 571 10.69 -3.50 -13.46
CA GLN A 571 11.28 -4.79 -13.10
C GLN A 571 11.58 -5.64 -14.33
N MET A 572 10.68 -5.68 -15.32
CA MET A 572 10.87 -6.39 -16.58
C MET A 572 12.08 -5.86 -17.36
N VAL A 573 12.20 -4.54 -17.54
CA VAL A 573 13.37 -3.92 -18.19
C VAL A 573 14.68 -4.28 -17.48
N LYS A 574 14.70 -4.22 -16.13
CA LYS A 574 15.87 -4.67 -15.35
C LYS A 574 16.18 -6.15 -15.56
N LYS A 575 15.17 -7.02 -15.76
CA LYS A 575 15.39 -8.45 -16.06
C LYS A 575 15.95 -8.64 -17.46
N ASP A 576 15.49 -7.90 -18.45
CA ASP A 576 16.02 -7.92 -19.82
C ASP A 576 17.48 -7.44 -19.86
N GLU A 577 17.82 -6.34 -19.18
CA GLU A 577 19.21 -5.88 -19.04
C GLU A 577 20.13 -6.94 -18.40
N ASN A 578 19.63 -7.66 -17.39
CA ASN A 578 20.35 -8.76 -16.76
C ASN A 578 20.48 -9.98 -17.70
N ALA A 579 19.45 -10.30 -18.48
CA ALA A 579 19.48 -11.38 -19.46
C ALA A 579 20.50 -11.08 -20.58
N ASN A 580 20.47 -9.88 -21.15
CA ASN A 580 21.44 -9.42 -22.16
C ASN A 580 22.88 -9.48 -21.63
N ARG A 581 23.12 -9.10 -20.36
CA ARG A 581 24.44 -9.22 -19.74
C ARG A 581 24.88 -10.68 -19.59
N LEU A 582 23.97 -11.58 -19.19
CA LEU A 582 24.27 -13.01 -19.08
C LEU A 582 24.53 -13.65 -20.45
N GLU A 583 23.79 -13.25 -21.49
CA GLU A 583 23.99 -13.70 -22.87
C GLU A 583 25.35 -13.25 -23.42
N ASN A 584 25.73 -11.99 -23.21
CA ASN A 584 27.06 -11.48 -23.58
C ASN A 584 28.18 -12.26 -22.87
N ASN A 585 28.08 -12.47 -21.55
CA ASN A 585 29.06 -13.24 -20.78
C ASN A 585 29.16 -14.70 -21.27
N LEU A 586 28.03 -15.32 -21.65
CA LEU A 586 27.99 -16.67 -22.20
C LEU A 586 28.65 -16.71 -23.59
N GLN A 587 28.43 -15.70 -24.43
CA GLN A 587 29.07 -15.57 -25.73
C GLN A 587 30.58 -15.35 -25.62
N GLU A 588 31.04 -14.59 -24.63
CA GLU A 588 32.46 -14.40 -24.31
C GLU A 588 33.10 -15.71 -23.84
N ALA A 589 32.51 -16.39 -22.86
CA ALA A 589 32.97 -17.71 -22.40
C ALA A 589 32.98 -18.77 -23.52
N ALA A 590 32.06 -18.67 -24.49
CA ALA A 590 32.05 -19.54 -25.66
C ALA A 590 33.21 -19.23 -26.65
N LYS A 591 33.59 -17.95 -26.81
CA LYS A 591 34.77 -17.54 -27.59
C LYS A 591 36.06 -18.00 -26.92
N ASP A 592 36.16 -17.87 -25.60
CA ASP A 592 37.31 -18.34 -24.82
C ASP A 592 37.44 -19.86 -24.89
N LEU A 593 36.34 -20.60 -24.73
CA LEU A 593 36.33 -22.05 -24.90
C LEU A 593 36.73 -22.46 -26.33
N ALA A 594 36.32 -21.70 -27.35
CA ALA A 594 36.74 -21.94 -28.73
C ALA A 594 38.24 -21.67 -28.93
N SER A 595 38.79 -20.60 -28.35
CA SER A 595 40.22 -20.30 -28.41
C SER A 595 41.05 -21.37 -27.69
N MET A 596 40.63 -21.80 -26.50
CA MET A 596 41.22 -22.91 -25.75
C MET A 596 41.19 -24.24 -26.52
N LYS A 597 40.09 -24.54 -27.23
CA LYS A 597 40.00 -25.73 -28.10
C LYS A 597 40.99 -25.71 -29.27
N VAL A 598 41.41 -24.53 -29.72
CA VAL A 598 42.42 -24.36 -30.79
C VAL A 598 43.85 -24.37 -30.26
N THR A 599 44.09 -23.85 -29.05
CA THR A 599 45.44 -23.83 -28.44
C THR A 599 45.81 -25.15 -27.77
N LEU A 600 44.86 -25.85 -27.13
CA LEU A 600 45.12 -27.09 -26.40
C LEU A 600 45.81 -28.18 -27.24
N PRO A 601 45.43 -28.46 -28.52
CA PRO A 601 46.15 -29.42 -29.35
C PRO A 601 47.61 -29.03 -29.63
N LYS A 602 47.92 -27.72 -29.74
CA LYS A 602 49.28 -27.24 -29.94
C LYS A 602 50.14 -27.48 -28.71
N VAL A 603 49.65 -27.07 -27.54
CA VAL A 603 50.33 -27.30 -26.24
C VAL A 603 50.53 -28.80 -25.96
N LEU A 604 49.57 -29.65 -26.36
CA LEU A 604 49.74 -31.10 -26.27
C LEU A 604 50.81 -31.65 -27.22
N SER A 605 50.94 -31.10 -28.43
CA SER A 605 52.00 -31.44 -29.38
C SER A 605 53.38 -30.99 -28.89
N GLU A 606 53.50 -29.75 -28.42
CA GLU A 606 54.72 -29.17 -27.83
C GLU A 606 55.18 -29.99 -26.61
N ARG A 607 54.24 -30.41 -25.75
CA ARG A 607 54.52 -31.30 -24.62
C ARG A 607 55.11 -32.65 -25.06
N GLU A 608 54.57 -33.24 -26.12
CA GLU A 608 55.03 -34.53 -26.65
C GLU A 608 56.40 -34.41 -27.33
N GLU A 609 56.68 -33.28 -27.99
CA GLU A 609 57.98 -32.96 -28.56
C GLU A 609 59.05 -32.78 -27.47
N MET A 610 58.81 -31.91 -26.47
CA MET A 610 59.69 -31.77 -25.30
C MET A 610 59.93 -33.10 -24.57
N TRP A 611 58.93 -33.98 -24.50
CA TRP A 611 59.10 -35.30 -23.87
C TRP A 611 60.06 -36.20 -24.64
N LYS A 612 60.06 -36.14 -25.98
CA LYS A 612 61.04 -36.84 -26.83
C LYS A 612 62.44 -36.25 -26.64
N GLU A 613 62.58 -34.93 -26.66
CA GLU A 613 63.86 -34.25 -26.41
C GLU A 613 64.45 -34.65 -25.05
N VAL A 614 63.65 -34.61 -23.98
CA VAL A 614 64.07 -35.04 -22.62
C VAL A 614 64.51 -36.51 -22.62
N LYS A 615 63.83 -37.39 -23.36
CA LYS A 615 64.19 -38.81 -23.49
C LYS A 615 65.51 -39.01 -24.24
N GLU A 616 65.77 -38.23 -25.29
CA GLU A 616 67.06 -38.26 -25.98
C GLU A 616 68.19 -37.66 -25.15
N CYS A 617 67.97 -36.51 -24.51
CA CYS A 617 68.92 -35.90 -23.59
C CYS A 617 69.29 -36.88 -22.48
N ARG A 618 68.32 -37.60 -21.90
CA ARG A 618 68.59 -38.69 -20.95
C ARG A 618 69.47 -39.79 -21.55
N LYS A 619 69.21 -40.22 -22.79
CA LYS A 619 70.05 -41.23 -23.46
C LYS A 619 71.50 -40.72 -23.64
N ARG A 620 71.67 -39.54 -24.24
CA ARG A 620 72.98 -38.90 -24.44
C ARG A 620 73.75 -38.74 -23.12
N ASN A 621 73.05 -38.43 -22.03
CA ASN A 621 73.66 -38.32 -20.70
C ASN A 621 74.11 -39.67 -20.12
N MET A 622 73.38 -40.77 -20.40
CA MET A 622 73.83 -42.13 -20.06
C MET A 622 75.05 -42.56 -20.89
N ASP A 623 75.04 -42.23 -22.18
CA ASP A 623 76.15 -42.53 -23.09
C ASP A 623 77.44 -41.79 -22.63
N LEU A 624 77.34 -40.48 -22.32
CA LEU A 624 78.43 -39.66 -21.78
C LEU A 624 78.93 -40.12 -20.40
N GLU A 625 78.04 -40.53 -19.49
CA GLU A 625 78.47 -41.04 -18.18
C GLU A 625 79.23 -42.37 -18.34
N SER A 626 78.90 -43.19 -19.35
CA SER A 626 79.65 -44.41 -19.67
C SER A 626 81.03 -44.10 -20.28
N GLU A 627 81.14 -43.08 -21.15
CA GLU A 627 82.43 -42.63 -21.71
C GLU A 627 83.32 -42.05 -20.62
N LYS A 628 82.77 -41.20 -19.75
CA LYS A 628 83.45 -40.66 -18.56
C LYS A 628 84.05 -41.76 -17.68
N GLU A 629 83.30 -42.82 -17.40
CA GLU A 629 83.80 -43.92 -16.56
C GLU A 629 84.86 -44.79 -17.30
N ILE A 630 84.84 -44.85 -18.64
CA ILE A 630 85.92 -45.44 -19.44
C ILE A 630 87.18 -44.56 -19.41
N LEU A 631 87.03 -43.24 -19.58
CA LEU A 631 88.14 -42.28 -19.55
C LEU A 631 88.80 -42.26 -18.16
N LYS A 632 87.98 -42.26 -17.09
CA LYS A 632 88.46 -42.36 -15.72
C LYS A 632 89.34 -43.60 -15.49
N LYS A 633 88.90 -44.78 -15.93
CA LYS A 633 89.72 -46.01 -15.87
C LYS A 633 91.00 -45.93 -16.69
N LYS A 634 91.00 -45.23 -17.84
CA LYS A 634 92.22 -44.98 -18.60
C LYS A 634 93.19 -44.05 -17.87
N VAL A 635 92.68 -43.03 -17.18
CA VAL A 635 93.48 -42.14 -16.34
C VAL A 635 94.08 -42.92 -15.17
N GLU A 636 93.26 -43.69 -14.43
CA GLU A 636 93.71 -44.58 -13.36
C GLU A 636 94.86 -45.51 -13.84
N ASN A 637 94.71 -46.17 -14.99
CA ASN A 637 95.76 -47.00 -15.57
C ASN A 637 97.03 -46.20 -15.97
N LEU A 638 96.89 -44.99 -16.52
CA LEU A 638 98.01 -44.14 -16.91
C LEU A 638 98.74 -43.56 -15.69
N GLU A 639 98.05 -43.31 -14.60
CA GLU A 639 98.62 -42.92 -13.31
C GLU A 639 99.44 -44.09 -12.72
N GLU A 640 98.93 -45.33 -12.77
CA GLU A 640 99.69 -46.53 -12.42
C GLU A 640 100.95 -46.71 -13.28
N ASP A 641 100.84 -46.62 -14.61
CA ASP A 641 101.98 -46.68 -15.54
C ASP A 641 103.00 -45.55 -15.27
N THR A 642 102.53 -44.33 -14.97
CA THR A 642 103.40 -43.19 -14.65
C THR A 642 104.16 -43.43 -13.35
N LEU A 643 103.50 -43.92 -12.30
CA LEU A 643 104.16 -44.28 -11.03
C LEU A 643 105.22 -45.38 -11.24
N ILE A 644 104.94 -46.38 -12.08
CA ILE A 644 105.92 -47.41 -12.46
C ILE A 644 107.11 -46.76 -13.19
N LYS A 645 106.87 -45.83 -14.11
CA LYS A 645 107.93 -45.12 -14.86
C LYS A 645 108.74 -44.18 -13.98
N GLU A 646 108.13 -43.46 -13.06
CA GLU A 646 108.83 -42.63 -12.07
C GLU A 646 109.70 -43.48 -11.14
N GLY A 647 109.21 -44.65 -10.71
CA GLY A 647 110.01 -45.64 -9.99
C GLY A 647 111.24 -46.10 -10.80
N GLN A 648 111.06 -46.43 -12.08
CA GLN A 648 112.15 -46.79 -12.99
C GLN A 648 113.15 -45.65 -13.19
N ILE A 649 112.68 -44.40 -13.37
CA ILE A 649 113.53 -43.21 -13.53
C ILE A 649 114.31 -42.90 -12.26
N THR A 650 113.70 -43.09 -11.08
CA THR A 650 114.36 -42.88 -9.79
C THR A 650 115.53 -43.86 -9.63
N ILE A 651 115.31 -45.15 -9.90
CA ILE A 651 116.37 -46.17 -9.92
C ILE A 651 117.50 -45.80 -10.90
N LEU A 652 117.17 -45.34 -12.11
CA LEU A 652 118.16 -44.93 -13.11
C LEU A 652 118.94 -43.67 -12.70
N LYS A 653 118.30 -42.69 -12.05
CA LYS A 653 118.96 -41.50 -11.50
C LYS A 653 119.95 -41.85 -10.41
N ASP A 654 119.58 -42.78 -9.51
CA ASP A 654 120.48 -43.26 -8.46
C ASP A 654 121.70 -44.02 -9.03
N THR A 655 121.55 -44.65 -10.21
CA THR A 655 122.66 -45.33 -10.91
C THR A 655 123.60 -44.36 -11.63
N LEU A 656 123.11 -43.18 -12.05
CA LEU A 656 123.87 -42.12 -12.73
C LEU A 656 124.47 -41.12 -11.72
N GLY A 657 125.55 -41.55 -11.05
CA GLY A 657 126.23 -40.79 -10.00
C GLY A 657 126.48 -39.31 -10.33
N SER A 658 126.16 -38.43 -9.37
CA SER A 658 126.02 -36.99 -9.57
C SER A 658 127.27 -36.26 -10.09
N LYS A 659 127.23 -35.84 -11.35
CA LYS A 659 128.04 -34.75 -11.90
C LYS A 659 127.12 -33.72 -12.58
N PRO A 660 127.27 -32.42 -12.31
CA PRO A 660 126.44 -31.40 -12.94
C PRO A 660 126.90 -31.20 -14.39
N PHE A 661 125.95 -31.24 -15.32
CA PHE A 661 126.12 -30.71 -16.68
C PHE A 661 125.47 -29.33 -16.73
N ASP A 662 126.29 -28.30 -16.95
CA ASP A 662 125.84 -26.94 -17.23
C ASP A 662 126.02 -26.69 -18.74
N LEU A 663 124.97 -26.19 -19.39
CA LEU A 663 124.87 -26.18 -20.85
C LEU A 663 124.02 -25.02 -21.37
N LEU A 664 124.37 -23.79 -20.97
CA LEU A 664 123.99 -22.59 -21.71
C LEU A 664 124.85 -22.46 -22.97
N SER A 665 124.31 -22.89 -24.11
CA SER A 665 124.83 -22.57 -25.46
C SER A 665 123.67 -22.53 -26.47
N SER A 666 123.41 -21.31 -26.97
CA SER A 666 122.45 -20.83 -27.99
C SER A 666 122.21 -21.71 -29.26
N PRO A 667 121.26 -21.36 -30.17
CA PRO A 667 120.37 -20.18 -30.19
C PRO A 667 118.87 -20.44 -30.57
N ASP A 668 118.09 -19.35 -30.59
CA ASP A 668 116.85 -19.08 -31.36
C ASP A 668 115.71 -20.13 -31.42
N PHE A 669 114.51 -19.76 -30.94
CA PHE A 669 113.29 -19.92 -31.77
C PHE A 669 112.16 -18.95 -31.39
N SER A 670 111.40 -18.55 -32.41
CA SER A 670 110.44 -17.43 -32.44
C SER A 670 109.26 -17.54 -31.46
N TYR A 671 108.94 -16.41 -30.80
CA TYR A 671 107.68 -16.18 -30.09
C TYR A 671 106.62 -15.64 -31.08
N ASN A 672 106.12 -16.51 -31.97
CA ASN A 672 104.95 -16.26 -32.84
C ASN A 672 104.59 -17.54 -33.61
N ASP A 673 103.60 -18.31 -33.15
CA ASP A 673 102.57 -18.92 -34.00
C ASP A 673 101.51 -19.66 -33.13
N PHE A 674 100.37 -20.00 -33.75
CA PHE A 674 99.22 -20.74 -33.18
C PHE A 674 98.29 -19.99 -32.22
N LEU A 675 97.71 -18.91 -32.75
CA LEU A 675 96.25 -18.79 -32.80
C LEU A 675 95.71 -19.64 -33.98
N VAL A 676 94.41 -19.97 -33.98
CA VAL A 676 93.75 -21.06 -34.76
C VAL A 676 93.89 -22.41 -34.04
N GLN A 677 92.80 -23.08 -33.63
CA GLN A 677 91.44 -23.10 -34.19
C GLN A 677 90.33 -22.90 -33.15
#